data_AF-A0A9Q0D9J7-F1
#
_entry.id   AF-A0A9Q0D9J7-F1
#
_cell.length_a   1.000
_cell.length_b   1.000
_cell.length_c   1.000
_cell.angle_alpha   90.00
_cell.angle_beta   90.00
_cell.angle_gamma   90.00
#
_symmetry.space_group_name_H-M   'P 1'
#
loop_
_entity.id
_entity.type
_entity.pdbx_description
1 polymer ?
#
loop_
_entity_poly.entity_id
_entity_poly.type
_entity_poly.pdbx_seq_one_letter_code
_entity_poly.pdbx_strand_id
1 'polypeptide(L)'
;MFEGIAKAGQPTRLNDFYIELLITEGDSGEVNKEHEVRLIEKASRKNAKEETPIKCEDIFKPLPGQDQPSRTIMMTGVAGIGKTVLTNKFTLDWAEGKANHDIHFIFPFTFRELNLLKGKEFSLVELLHHFFIEIKEAGICTFDQFQVVFILDGLDECRLPLDFQNNLIWTDVTESTSVDMLLTNLIRGDLLPSARIWITTRPAAANQIPAECVDMVTEPWPMDIKKAPELQLIAGAPNLLCESSNSQGKGTGGRNKPGRASSVDVDMSGQFTTAERRAAIGNLRQGKSPGHDNIHPEFVTHQSETTSAWLCSFFSSCFQRSKLPKTWRRAAVIALLKPGKTAEDPKAYRPISLLCVPFKILERMILSRIEPVVDPQLPREQAGFRRGRSTVDQVTLLTQDIEDSFQAKEKVGVVLLDLTAAYDTVWHRGLHLKLLRTIPDRHMVKFIMEMLSNRSFILRTSDGQRSRLRRLRNGVPQGSVLSPLLFNIYIHDLPETTSRQYGYADDLAIMLRRTTWSAVEQGLNQDMGILAAYLRKWRLQLSTGKTVSAAYHLCNREAKRELSVSVDNKRLEHQLAPKYLGVRLDRTLSYKRHLEEVRAKVTARVSLIRRLAGTTWGASARTLRISTQALVFSAAEYCAPVWSRSPHVKKRLEGDDVTKLATPRRRE
;
A
#
# COMPACT_ATOMS: atom_id res chain seq x y z
N MET A 1 -17.66 7.31 -25.18
CA MET A 1 -18.68 6.36 -24.69
C MET A 1 -17.95 5.34 -23.83
N PHE A 2 -18.23 5.27 -22.52
CA PHE A 2 -17.54 4.40 -21.56
C PHE A 2 -18.60 3.64 -20.75
N GLU A 3 -18.64 2.32 -20.91
CA GLU A 3 -19.21 1.32 -20.01
C GLU A 3 -18.26 0.11 -20.09
N GLY A 4 -17.79 -0.56 -19.02
CA GLY A 4 -17.96 -0.41 -17.58
C GLY A 4 -16.80 -1.14 -16.86
N ILE A 5 -16.38 -0.64 -15.69
CA ILE A 5 -15.21 -1.13 -14.93
C ILE A 5 -15.65 -1.90 -13.67
N ALA A 6 -15.21 -3.15 -13.55
CA ALA A 6 -15.13 -3.88 -12.28
C ALA A 6 -13.92 -3.39 -11.44
N LYS A 7 -14.15 -3.21 -10.13
CA LYS A 7 -13.26 -2.53 -9.15
C LYS A 7 -12.05 -3.38 -8.72
N ALA A 8 -10.86 -2.78 -8.65
CA ALA A 8 -9.66 -3.38 -8.04
C ALA A 8 -9.76 -3.56 -6.51
N GLY A 9 -9.59 -4.79 -6.03
CA GLY A 9 -9.18 -5.13 -4.67
C GLY A 9 -7.67 -4.94 -4.47
N GLN A 10 -7.16 -5.06 -3.24
CA GLN A 10 -5.70 -5.16 -3.05
C GLN A 10 -5.19 -6.37 -3.84
N PRO A 11 -4.01 -6.31 -4.48
CA PRO A 11 -3.42 -7.50 -5.08
C PRO A 11 -3.06 -8.45 -3.94
N THR A 12 -3.91 -9.44 -3.68
CA THR A 12 -3.54 -10.62 -2.91
C THR A 12 -2.27 -11.16 -3.59
N ARG A 13 -1.18 -11.38 -2.84
CA ARG A 13 0.02 -11.95 -3.47
C ARG A 13 -0.37 -13.32 -3.96
N LEU A 14 0.08 -13.71 -5.14
CA LEU A 14 -0.21 -15.04 -5.70
C LEU A 14 0.13 -16.14 -4.67
N ASN A 15 1.24 -15.99 -3.94
CA ASN A 15 1.66 -16.90 -2.86
C ASN A 15 0.65 -17.02 -1.69
N ASP A 16 -0.23 -16.04 -1.48
CA ASP A 16 -1.18 -16.03 -0.35
C ASP A 16 -2.51 -16.75 -0.69
N PHE A 17 -2.78 -17.05 -1.97
CA PHE A 17 -3.99 -17.78 -2.41
C PHE A 17 -3.74 -18.91 -3.41
N TYR A 18 -2.48 -19.12 -3.82
CA TYR A 18 -2.11 -20.22 -4.70
C TYR A 18 -2.41 -21.54 -4.00
N ILE A 19 -3.39 -22.26 -4.54
CA ILE A 19 -3.62 -23.67 -4.22
C ILE A 19 -2.68 -24.44 -5.13
N GLU A 20 -1.87 -25.35 -4.57
CA GLU A 20 -1.05 -26.25 -5.39
C GLU A 20 -1.97 -27.07 -6.30
N LEU A 21 -1.86 -26.79 -7.61
CA LEU A 21 -2.45 -27.62 -8.65
C LEU A 21 -1.44 -28.70 -8.98
N LEU A 22 -1.91 -29.95 -8.99
CA LEU A 22 -1.15 -31.07 -9.54
C LEU A 22 -1.19 -30.95 -11.06
N ILE A 23 -0.02 -31.00 -11.70
CA ILE A 23 0.06 -31.10 -13.16
C ILE A 23 0.31 -32.57 -13.46
N THR A 24 -0.46 -33.16 -14.37
CA THR A 24 -0.19 -34.51 -14.86
C THR A 24 0.02 -34.49 -16.36
N GLU A 25 0.75 -35.48 -16.86
CA GLU A 25 0.89 -35.71 -18.30
C GLU A 25 -0.46 -36.18 -18.86
N GLY A 26 -0.93 -35.52 -19.92
CA GLY A 26 -2.22 -35.80 -20.56
C GLY A 26 -2.09 -36.74 -21.77
N ASP A 27 -3.16 -37.46 -22.08
CA ASP A 27 -3.20 -38.38 -23.23
C ASP A 27 -3.01 -37.61 -24.56
N SER A 28 -1.99 -37.99 -25.32
CA SER A 28 -1.70 -37.42 -26.63
C SER A 28 -2.66 -37.98 -27.69
N GLY A 29 -3.72 -37.22 -27.99
CA GLY A 29 -4.33 -37.27 -29.32
C GLY A 29 -5.66 -38.00 -29.49
N GLU A 30 -6.69 -37.72 -28.68
CA GLU A 30 -8.08 -37.95 -29.10
C GLU A 30 -8.92 -36.67 -29.03
N VAL A 31 -9.57 -36.35 -30.16
CA VAL A 31 -10.47 -35.19 -30.30
C VAL A 31 -11.68 -35.40 -29.40
N ASN A 32 -11.64 -34.81 -28.21
CA ASN A 32 -12.74 -34.89 -27.26
C ASN A 32 -13.87 -33.94 -27.70
N LYS A 33 -14.74 -34.41 -28.60
CA LYS A 33 -15.99 -33.71 -29.01
C LYS A 33 -17.08 -33.73 -27.92
N GLU A 34 -16.72 -34.05 -26.68
CA GLU A 34 -17.66 -34.15 -25.56
C GLU A 34 -17.88 -32.78 -24.91
N HIS A 35 -19.10 -32.54 -24.42
CA HIS A 35 -19.42 -31.32 -23.66
C HIS A 35 -18.53 -31.20 -22.41
N GLU A 36 -18.11 -29.97 -22.06
CA GLU A 36 -17.25 -29.66 -20.90
C GLU A 36 -17.73 -30.32 -19.59
N VAL A 37 -19.05 -30.56 -19.44
CA VAL A 37 -19.66 -31.25 -18.31
C VAL A 37 -19.29 -32.74 -18.22
N ARG A 38 -19.23 -33.46 -19.35
CA ARG A 38 -18.84 -34.89 -19.38
C ARG A 38 -17.35 -35.09 -19.10
N LEU A 39 -16.51 -34.13 -19.47
CA LEU A 39 -15.08 -34.14 -19.15
C LEU A 39 -14.87 -34.09 -17.63
N ILE A 40 -15.63 -33.22 -16.93
CA ILE A 40 -15.62 -33.13 -15.47
C ILE A 40 -16.14 -34.43 -14.82
N GLU A 41 -17.16 -35.08 -15.40
CA GLU A 41 -17.67 -36.36 -14.91
C GLU A 41 -16.70 -37.53 -15.12
N LYS A 42 -16.04 -37.61 -16.28
CA LYS A 42 -15.03 -38.63 -16.61
C LYS A 42 -13.79 -38.47 -15.72
N ALA A 43 -13.37 -37.23 -15.52
CA ALA A 43 -12.35 -36.79 -14.57
C ALA A 43 -12.65 -37.19 -13.12
N SER A 44 -13.91 -37.05 -12.67
CA SER A 44 -14.33 -37.43 -11.31
C SER A 44 -14.34 -38.94 -11.03
N ARG A 45 -14.27 -39.77 -12.09
CA ARG A 45 -14.34 -41.24 -12.02
C ARG A 45 -12.98 -41.93 -12.22
N LYS A 46 -11.94 -41.21 -12.69
CA LYS A 46 -10.58 -41.76 -12.85
C LYS A 46 -9.88 -41.85 -11.48
N ASN A 47 -9.29 -43.00 -11.15
CA ASN A 47 -8.53 -43.18 -9.92
C ASN A 47 -7.11 -42.60 -10.07
N ALA A 48 -6.65 -41.83 -9.08
CA ALA A 48 -5.34 -41.13 -9.05
C ALA A 48 -4.08 -42.02 -9.00
N LYS A 49 -4.13 -43.28 -9.45
CA LYS A 49 -3.04 -44.27 -9.28
C LYS A 49 -2.13 -44.43 -10.49
N GLU A 50 -2.41 -43.80 -11.64
CA GLU A 50 -1.68 -44.08 -12.90
C GLU A 50 -0.93 -42.87 -13.50
N GLU A 51 -1.02 -41.66 -12.92
CA GLU A 51 -0.42 -40.46 -13.53
C GLU A 51 0.81 -39.95 -12.75
N THR A 52 1.85 -39.54 -13.47
CA THR A 52 3.09 -38.99 -12.89
C THR A 52 2.87 -37.51 -12.54
N PRO A 53 2.89 -37.12 -11.26
CA PRO A 53 2.71 -35.72 -10.87
C PRO A 53 3.94 -34.89 -11.22
N ILE A 54 3.74 -33.83 -11.99
CA ILE A 54 4.74 -32.85 -12.40
C ILE A 54 4.57 -31.61 -11.51
N LYS A 55 5.67 -31.15 -10.90
CA LYS A 55 5.67 -29.86 -10.21
C LYS A 55 5.77 -28.74 -11.25
N CYS A 56 5.09 -27.62 -10.99
CA CYS A 56 5.11 -26.46 -11.87
C CYS A 56 6.55 -25.93 -12.14
N GLU A 57 7.46 -26.04 -11.17
CA GLU A 57 8.88 -25.65 -11.31
C GLU A 57 9.72 -26.63 -12.12
N ASP A 58 9.21 -27.84 -12.37
CA ASP A 58 9.90 -28.89 -13.10
C ASP A 58 9.31 -29.10 -14.49
N ILE A 59 8.38 -28.24 -14.94
CA ILE A 59 7.55 -28.50 -16.13
C ILE A 59 8.37 -28.66 -17.42
N PHE A 60 9.51 -27.99 -17.55
CA PHE A 60 10.41 -28.11 -18.71
C PHE A 60 11.59 -29.07 -18.46
N LYS A 61 11.63 -29.76 -17.32
CA LYS A 61 12.68 -30.75 -17.04
C LYS A 61 12.30 -32.10 -17.67
N PRO A 62 13.29 -32.91 -18.10
CA PRO A 62 13.00 -34.23 -18.65
C PRO A 62 12.28 -35.11 -17.63
N LEU A 63 11.23 -35.80 -18.10
CA LEU A 63 10.52 -36.80 -17.31
C LEU A 63 11.35 -38.09 -17.14
N PRO A 64 11.06 -38.94 -16.15
CA PRO A 64 11.77 -40.21 -15.95
C PRO A 64 11.67 -41.10 -17.21
N GLY A 65 12.76 -41.22 -17.96
CA GLY A 65 12.84 -41.98 -19.21
C GLY A 65 12.98 -41.16 -20.51
N GLN A 66 12.99 -39.82 -20.43
CA GLN A 66 13.33 -38.93 -21.55
C GLN A 66 14.75 -38.34 -21.37
N ASP A 67 15.55 -38.36 -22.45
CA ASP A 67 16.93 -37.83 -22.44
C ASP A 67 17.00 -36.32 -22.75
N GLN A 68 15.94 -35.72 -23.29
CA GLN A 68 15.91 -34.29 -23.65
C GLN A 68 14.72 -33.55 -23.00
N PRO A 69 14.91 -32.28 -22.59
CA PRO A 69 13.84 -31.46 -22.05
C PRO A 69 12.81 -31.10 -23.13
N SER A 70 11.52 -31.09 -22.77
CA SER A 70 10.45 -30.64 -23.66
C SER A 70 10.65 -29.17 -24.05
N ARG A 71 10.52 -28.85 -25.34
CA ARG A 71 10.59 -27.48 -25.84
C ARG A 71 9.21 -26.82 -25.77
N THR A 72 8.19 -27.45 -26.33
CA THR A 72 6.82 -26.94 -26.39
C THR A 72 5.88 -27.76 -25.51
N ILE A 73 5.26 -27.09 -24.54
CA ILE A 73 4.32 -27.69 -23.60
C ILE A 73 2.94 -27.08 -23.83
N MET A 74 1.93 -27.92 -24.01
CA MET A 74 0.54 -27.49 -24.07
C MET A 74 -0.19 -27.90 -22.80
N MET A 75 -0.73 -26.92 -22.08
CA MET A 75 -1.58 -27.15 -20.92
C MET A 75 -3.06 -27.04 -21.31
N THR A 76 -3.75 -28.16 -21.32
CA THR A 76 -5.17 -28.26 -21.66
C THR A 76 -6.00 -28.36 -20.39
N GLY A 77 -7.18 -27.72 -20.36
CA GLY A 77 -8.09 -27.87 -19.22
C GLY A 77 -9.33 -27.00 -19.35
N VAL A 78 -10.37 -27.29 -18.57
CA VAL A 78 -11.62 -26.52 -18.58
C VAL A 78 -11.42 -25.06 -18.14
N ALA A 79 -12.37 -24.19 -18.45
CA ALA A 79 -12.34 -22.80 -18.03
C ALA A 79 -12.35 -22.68 -16.49
N GLY A 80 -11.57 -21.74 -15.94
CA GLY A 80 -11.51 -21.48 -14.50
C GLY A 80 -10.60 -22.43 -13.70
N ILE A 81 -10.14 -23.56 -14.26
CA ILE A 81 -9.34 -24.57 -13.53
C ILE A 81 -7.99 -24.06 -12.98
N GLY A 82 -7.55 -22.86 -13.38
CA GLY A 82 -6.35 -22.22 -12.84
C GLY A 82 -5.12 -22.19 -13.76
N LYS A 83 -5.25 -22.51 -15.05
CA LYS A 83 -4.13 -22.46 -16.03
C LYS A 83 -3.36 -21.13 -16.00
N THR A 84 -4.05 -20.01 -16.14
CA THR A 84 -3.46 -18.66 -16.09
C THR A 84 -2.87 -18.35 -14.71
N VAL A 85 -3.43 -18.89 -13.63
CA VAL A 85 -2.89 -18.71 -12.27
C VAL A 85 -1.56 -19.45 -12.13
N LEU A 86 -1.45 -20.63 -12.75
CA LEU A 86 -0.27 -21.47 -12.72
C LEU A 86 0.88 -20.90 -13.56
N THR A 87 0.60 -20.40 -14.78
CA THR A 87 1.62 -19.70 -15.57
C THR A 87 2.11 -18.44 -14.86
N ASN A 88 1.20 -17.67 -14.24
CA ASN A 88 1.58 -16.54 -13.40
C ASN A 88 2.43 -16.96 -12.18
N LYS A 89 2.19 -18.15 -11.61
CA LYS A 89 2.99 -18.67 -10.49
C LYS A 89 4.40 -19.02 -10.94
N PHE A 90 4.52 -19.67 -12.08
CA PHE A 90 5.80 -19.95 -12.71
C PHE A 90 6.61 -18.67 -12.98
N THR A 91 5.98 -17.66 -13.60
CA THR A 91 6.62 -16.35 -13.85
C THR A 91 7.00 -15.65 -12.54
N LEU A 92 6.15 -15.70 -11.52
CA LEU A 92 6.43 -15.09 -10.23
C LEU A 92 7.61 -15.76 -9.51
N ASP A 93 7.64 -17.10 -9.47
CA ASP A 93 8.74 -17.83 -8.81
C ASP A 93 10.08 -17.63 -9.52
N TRP A 94 10.06 -17.52 -10.86
CA TRP A 94 11.22 -17.11 -11.64
C TRP A 94 11.65 -15.67 -11.31
N ALA A 95 10.70 -14.71 -11.32
CA ALA A 95 10.99 -13.31 -11.03
C ALA A 95 11.46 -13.06 -9.58
N GLU A 96 11.01 -13.89 -8.63
CA GLU A 96 11.46 -13.87 -7.22
C GLU A 96 12.77 -14.65 -7.00
N GLY A 97 13.28 -15.37 -8.01
CA GLY A 97 14.49 -16.19 -7.92
C GLY A 97 14.34 -17.40 -6.99
N LYS A 98 13.17 -18.03 -6.99
CA LYS A 98 12.87 -19.23 -6.19
C LYS A 98 13.09 -20.51 -6.99
N ALA A 99 12.76 -20.48 -8.28
CA ALA A 99 12.83 -21.63 -9.19
C ALA A 99 13.24 -21.19 -10.61
N ASN A 100 13.56 -22.16 -11.47
CA ASN A 100 13.90 -21.96 -12.89
C ASN A 100 15.07 -20.99 -13.15
N HIS A 101 16.13 -21.12 -12.36
CA HIS A 101 17.33 -20.26 -12.44
C HIS A 101 18.10 -20.37 -13.77
N ASP A 102 17.82 -21.41 -14.57
CA ASP A 102 18.34 -21.62 -15.91
C ASP A 102 17.70 -20.70 -16.97
N ILE A 103 16.54 -20.10 -16.68
CA ILE A 103 15.80 -19.23 -17.60
C ILE A 103 16.28 -17.78 -17.45
N HIS A 104 16.66 -17.16 -18.58
CA HIS A 104 17.13 -15.78 -18.64
C HIS A 104 15.99 -14.78 -18.88
N PHE A 105 15.00 -15.15 -19.70
CA PHE A 105 13.85 -14.32 -20.00
C PHE A 105 12.56 -15.13 -20.05
N ILE A 106 11.48 -14.58 -19.49
CA ILE A 106 10.11 -15.07 -19.68
C ILE A 106 9.29 -13.97 -20.33
N PHE A 107 8.69 -14.27 -21.48
CA PHE A 107 7.79 -13.38 -22.22
C PHE A 107 6.36 -13.93 -22.19
N PRO A 108 5.52 -13.49 -21.25
CA PRO A 108 4.12 -13.86 -21.22
C PRO A 108 3.30 -13.01 -22.19
N PHE A 109 2.62 -13.67 -23.12
CA PHE A 109 1.65 -13.09 -24.03
C PHE A 109 0.28 -13.71 -23.79
N THR A 110 -0.78 -12.90 -23.85
CA THR A 110 -2.13 -13.44 -24.01
C THR A 110 -2.52 -13.39 -25.49
N PHE A 111 -3.24 -14.40 -25.99
CA PHE A 111 -3.77 -14.34 -27.36
C PHE A 111 -4.75 -13.17 -27.54
N ARG A 112 -5.41 -12.71 -26.46
CA ARG A 112 -6.19 -11.47 -26.46
C ARG A 112 -5.38 -10.24 -26.88
N GLU A 113 -4.18 -10.09 -26.36
CA GLU A 113 -3.28 -8.99 -26.68
C GLU A 113 -2.70 -9.12 -28.09
N LEU A 114 -2.29 -10.33 -28.47
CA LEU A 114 -1.76 -10.61 -29.82
C LEU A 114 -2.82 -10.35 -30.90
N ASN A 115 -4.10 -10.65 -30.63
CA ASN A 115 -5.20 -10.35 -31.55
C ASN A 115 -5.35 -8.85 -31.87
N LEU A 116 -4.92 -7.94 -30.98
CA LEU A 116 -4.98 -6.48 -31.21
C LEU A 116 -3.97 -6.01 -32.25
N LEU A 117 -2.97 -6.85 -32.57
CA LEU A 117 -1.94 -6.57 -33.57
C LEU A 117 -2.23 -7.21 -34.93
N LYS A 118 -3.43 -7.80 -35.11
CA LYS A 118 -3.85 -8.38 -36.37
C LYS A 118 -3.76 -7.36 -37.51
N GLY A 119 -3.09 -7.74 -38.61
CA GLY A 119 -2.89 -6.89 -39.78
C GLY A 119 -1.72 -5.90 -39.66
N LYS A 120 -0.94 -5.96 -38.57
CA LYS A 120 0.33 -5.23 -38.44
C LYS A 120 1.51 -6.18 -38.64
N GLU A 121 2.62 -5.62 -39.09
CA GLU A 121 3.89 -6.32 -39.25
C GLU A 121 4.85 -5.92 -38.13
N PHE A 122 5.58 -6.91 -37.62
CA PHE A 122 6.59 -6.79 -36.58
C PHE A 122 7.69 -7.80 -36.85
N SER A 123 8.94 -7.49 -36.51
CA SER A 123 9.93 -8.53 -36.26
C SER A 123 9.73 -9.12 -34.86
N LEU A 124 10.36 -10.25 -34.55
CA LEU A 124 10.28 -10.80 -33.18
C LEU A 124 10.83 -9.79 -32.16
N VAL A 125 11.93 -9.12 -32.50
CA VAL A 125 12.52 -8.06 -31.66
C VAL A 125 11.54 -6.89 -31.47
N GLU A 126 10.92 -6.42 -32.55
CA GLU A 126 9.94 -5.33 -32.49
C GLU A 126 8.69 -5.71 -31.69
N LEU A 127 8.21 -6.95 -31.85
CA LEU A 127 7.07 -7.48 -31.10
C LEU A 127 7.39 -7.52 -29.59
N LEU A 128 8.58 -8.00 -29.23
CA LEU A 128 9.04 -7.99 -27.84
C LEU A 128 9.19 -6.57 -27.30
N HIS A 129 9.77 -5.66 -28.07
CA HIS A 129 9.90 -4.24 -27.70
C HIS A 129 8.55 -3.52 -27.57
N HIS A 130 7.54 -3.96 -28.32
CA HIS A 130 6.18 -3.41 -28.27
C HIS A 130 5.49 -3.72 -26.95
N PHE A 131 5.59 -4.96 -26.47
CA PHE A 131 4.95 -5.40 -25.22
C PHE A 131 5.83 -5.21 -23.99
N PHE A 132 7.15 -5.20 -24.15
CA PHE A 132 8.15 -5.10 -23.09
C PHE A 132 9.14 -3.98 -23.43
N ILE A 133 8.69 -2.74 -23.30
CA ILE A 133 9.47 -1.55 -23.64
C ILE A 133 10.79 -1.48 -22.88
N GLU A 134 10.85 -2.09 -21.70
CA GLU A 134 12.05 -2.20 -20.86
C GLU A 134 13.21 -2.91 -21.57
N ILE A 135 12.92 -3.84 -22.49
CA ILE A 135 13.92 -4.55 -23.30
C ILE A 135 14.49 -3.62 -24.38
N LYS A 136 13.63 -2.78 -24.97
CA LYS A 136 14.04 -1.74 -25.93
C LYS A 136 14.92 -0.70 -25.25
N GLU A 137 14.54 -0.27 -24.04
CA GLU A 137 15.33 0.67 -23.24
C GLU A 137 16.68 0.08 -22.80
N ALA A 138 16.76 -1.24 -22.60
CA ALA A 138 18.00 -1.97 -22.31
C ALA A 138 18.86 -2.27 -23.54
N GLY A 139 18.37 -2.00 -24.76
CA GLY A 139 19.10 -2.23 -26.01
C GLY A 139 19.30 -3.71 -26.36
N ILE A 140 18.46 -4.60 -25.81
CA ILE A 140 18.55 -6.05 -26.09
C ILE A 140 17.83 -6.34 -27.40
N CYS A 141 18.59 -6.84 -28.38
CA CYS A 141 18.10 -7.17 -29.72
C CYS A 141 18.43 -8.60 -30.16
N THR A 142 19.18 -9.36 -29.34
CA THR A 142 19.60 -10.74 -29.62
C THR A 142 19.12 -11.67 -28.50
N PHE A 143 18.53 -12.80 -28.88
CA PHE A 143 17.89 -13.75 -27.96
C PHE A 143 18.39 -15.19 -28.11
N ASP A 144 19.19 -15.45 -29.14
CA ASP A 144 19.81 -16.74 -29.48
C ASP A 144 20.76 -17.27 -28.39
N GLN A 145 21.41 -16.37 -27.65
CA GLN A 145 22.36 -16.70 -26.58
C GLN A 145 21.72 -16.92 -25.21
N PHE A 146 20.39 -16.77 -25.11
CA PHE A 146 19.67 -16.82 -23.84
C PHE A 146 18.67 -17.98 -23.82
N GLN A 147 18.50 -18.59 -22.65
CA GLN A 147 17.37 -19.49 -22.44
C GLN A 147 16.10 -18.66 -22.25
N VAL A 148 15.29 -18.57 -23.30
CA VAL A 148 14.04 -17.80 -23.33
C VAL A 148 12.84 -18.72 -23.18
N VAL A 149 11.82 -18.29 -22.45
CA VAL A 149 10.51 -18.96 -22.38
C VAL A 149 9.40 -18.02 -22.84
N PHE A 150 8.62 -18.47 -23.81
CA PHE A 150 7.40 -17.81 -24.23
C PHE A 150 6.19 -18.49 -23.58
N ILE A 151 5.38 -17.72 -22.86
CA ILE A 151 4.10 -18.22 -22.34
C ILE A 151 3.00 -17.62 -23.21
N LEU A 152 2.26 -18.47 -23.93
CA LEU A 152 1.15 -18.10 -24.79
C LEU A 152 -0.17 -18.51 -24.11
N ASP A 153 -0.75 -17.58 -23.35
CA ASP A 153 -1.93 -17.83 -22.55
C ASP A 153 -3.24 -17.61 -23.35
N GLY A 154 -4.13 -18.60 -23.28
CA GLY A 154 -5.51 -18.51 -23.80
C GLY A 154 -5.64 -18.74 -25.31
N LEU A 155 -5.06 -19.81 -25.87
CA LEU A 155 -5.19 -20.17 -27.29
C LEU A 155 -6.66 -20.33 -27.74
N ASP A 156 -7.56 -20.70 -26.83
CA ASP A 156 -9.02 -20.74 -27.10
C ASP A 156 -9.61 -19.37 -27.47
N GLU A 157 -8.87 -18.29 -27.24
CA GLU A 157 -9.24 -16.93 -27.59
C GLU A 157 -8.51 -16.41 -28.84
N CYS A 158 -7.67 -17.22 -29.49
CA CYS A 158 -6.93 -16.84 -30.69
C CYS A 158 -7.88 -16.53 -31.86
N ARG A 159 -7.59 -15.44 -32.58
CA ARG A 159 -8.30 -15.03 -33.82
C ARG A 159 -7.32 -14.79 -34.98
N LEU A 160 -6.06 -15.12 -34.78
CA LEU A 160 -5.04 -15.17 -35.81
C LEU A 160 -5.22 -16.49 -36.60
N PRO A 161 -4.99 -16.51 -37.92
CA PRO A 161 -5.18 -17.70 -38.74
C PRO A 161 -4.39 -18.95 -38.27
N LEU A 162 -3.22 -18.72 -37.65
CA LEU A 162 -2.19 -19.69 -37.29
C LEU A 162 -1.97 -20.73 -38.39
N ASP A 163 -1.64 -20.27 -39.60
CA ASP A 163 -1.51 -21.16 -40.76
C ASP A 163 -0.18 -21.93 -40.74
N PHE A 164 -0.17 -23.05 -40.00
CA PHE A 164 1.00 -23.91 -39.89
C PHE A 164 1.38 -24.62 -41.21
N GLN A 165 0.53 -24.61 -42.25
CA GLN A 165 0.82 -25.27 -43.52
C GLN A 165 1.36 -24.31 -44.59
N ASN A 166 0.77 -23.11 -44.69
CA ASN A 166 1.09 -22.17 -45.77
C ASN A 166 2.03 -21.04 -45.35
N ASN A 167 2.23 -20.77 -44.05
CA ASN A 167 3.16 -19.73 -43.62
C ASN A 167 4.60 -20.11 -43.97
N LEU A 168 5.28 -19.20 -44.68
CA LEU A 168 6.69 -19.32 -45.05
C LEU A 168 7.58 -19.52 -43.81
N ILE A 169 8.67 -20.26 -43.99
CA ILE A 169 9.69 -20.44 -42.96
C ILE A 169 10.37 -19.08 -42.72
N TRP A 170 10.35 -18.64 -41.47
CA TRP A 170 10.92 -17.37 -41.04
C TRP A 170 11.91 -17.62 -39.92
N THR A 171 13.19 -17.31 -40.15
CA THR A 171 14.29 -17.62 -39.23
C THR A 171 14.98 -16.38 -38.65
N ASP A 172 14.82 -15.21 -39.28
CA ASP A 172 15.43 -13.97 -38.80
C ASP A 172 14.50 -13.26 -37.80
N VAL A 173 14.99 -13.08 -36.57
CA VAL A 173 14.26 -12.41 -35.49
C VAL A 173 14.15 -10.90 -35.67
N THR A 174 14.92 -10.31 -36.58
CA THR A 174 15.00 -8.86 -36.83
C THR A 174 14.19 -8.39 -38.03
N GLU A 175 13.80 -9.30 -38.95
CA GLU A 175 12.98 -8.96 -40.11
C GLU A 175 11.48 -8.96 -39.77
N SER A 176 10.77 -7.95 -40.26
CA SER A 176 9.34 -7.76 -39.95
C SER A 176 8.44 -8.64 -40.81
N THR A 177 7.45 -9.25 -40.16
CA THR A 177 6.43 -10.10 -40.77
C THR A 177 5.12 -10.03 -39.99
N SER A 178 4.07 -10.68 -40.46
CA SER A 178 2.79 -10.72 -39.74
C SER A 178 2.94 -11.45 -38.39
N VAL A 179 2.19 -11.02 -37.38
CA VAL A 179 2.17 -11.67 -36.05
C VAL A 179 1.79 -13.14 -36.14
N ASP A 180 0.94 -13.50 -37.12
CA ASP A 180 0.59 -14.88 -37.43
C ASP A 180 1.82 -15.72 -37.79
N MET A 181 2.59 -15.23 -38.77
CA MET A 181 3.79 -15.89 -39.27
C MET A 181 4.90 -15.95 -38.21
N LEU A 182 5.03 -14.92 -37.36
CA LEU A 182 5.93 -14.96 -36.19
C LEU A 182 5.56 -16.09 -35.22
N LEU A 183 4.28 -16.20 -34.84
CA LEU A 183 3.84 -17.20 -33.87
C LEU A 183 3.95 -18.62 -34.42
N THR A 184 3.58 -18.86 -35.68
CA THR A 184 3.72 -20.20 -36.27
C THR A 184 5.18 -20.64 -36.35
N ASN A 185 6.09 -19.77 -36.79
CA ASN A 185 7.52 -20.09 -36.88
C ASN A 185 8.20 -20.17 -35.51
N LEU A 186 7.73 -19.39 -34.53
CA LEU A 186 8.16 -19.55 -33.14
C LEU A 186 7.73 -20.91 -32.59
N ILE A 187 6.47 -21.31 -32.77
CA ILE A 187 5.94 -22.59 -32.26
C ILE A 187 6.62 -23.78 -32.95
N ARG A 188 6.78 -23.77 -34.28
CA ARG A 188 7.51 -24.81 -35.03
C ARG A 188 8.99 -24.91 -34.62
N GLY A 189 9.58 -23.81 -34.15
CA GLY A 189 10.98 -23.74 -33.77
C GLY A 189 11.92 -23.22 -34.85
N ASP A 190 11.39 -22.73 -35.96
CA ASP A 190 12.16 -22.14 -37.05
C ASP A 190 12.76 -20.77 -36.66
N LEU A 191 12.00 -19.96 -35.92
CA LEU A 191 12.35 -18.56 -35.64
C LEU A 191 13.32 -18.38 -34.46
N LEU A 192 13.16 -19.18 -33.40
CA LEU A 192 14.06 -19.17 -32.25
C LEU A 192 14.11 -20.59 -31.66
N PRO A 193 14.97 -21.48 -32.22
CA PRO A 193 14.98 -22.89 -31.88
C PRO A 193 15.26 -23.17 -30.39
N SER A 194 16.10 -22.36 -29.75
CA SER A 194 16.49 -22.48 -28.34
C SER A 194 15.40 -22.08 -27.34
N ALA A 195 14.33 -21.42 -27.79
CA ALA A 195 13.26 -20.97 -26.92
C ALA A 195 12.34 -22.13 -26.52
N ARG A 196 11.96 -22.14 -25.25
CA ARG A 196 10.89 -23.01 -24.74
C ARG A 196 9.55 -22.30 -24.80
N ILE A 197 8.48 -23.04 -24.98
CA ILE A 197 7.13 -22.51 -25.22
C ILE A 197 6.15 -23.21 -24.31
N TRP A 198 5.32 -22.42 -23.61
CA TRP A 198 4.21 -22.91 -22.82
C TRP A 198 2.91 -22.31 -23.32
N ILE A 199 2.00 -23.15 -23.79
CA ILE A 199 0.72 -22.74 -24.34
C ILE A 199 -0.40 -23.19 -23.41
N THR A 200 -1.33 -22.31 -23.05
CA THR A 200 -2.52 -22.69 -22.28
C THR A 200 -3.76 -22.65 -23.17
N THR A 201 -4.64 -23.65 -23.05
CA THR A 201 -5.83 -23.73 -23.89
C THR A 201 -6.96 -24.55 -23.26
N ARG A 202 -8.16 -24.43 -23.82
CA ARG A 202 -9.23 -25.42 -23.58
C ARG A 202 -9.04 -26.61 -24.52
N PRO A 203 -9.47 -27.83 -24.12
CA PRO A 203 -9.37 -29.01 -24.98
C PRO A 203 -9.92 -28.79 -26.39
N ALA A 204 -11.04 -28.06 -26.52
CA ALA A 204 -11.69 -27.78 -27.80
C ALA A 204 -10.86 -26.93 -28.78
N ALA A 205 -9.84 -26.21 -28.30
CA ALA A 205 -8.98 -25.35 -29.11
C ALA A 205 -7.53 -25.86 -29.22
N ALA A 206 -7.21 -27.00 -28.61
CA ALA A 206 -5.88 -27.60 -28.65
C ALA A 206 -5.45 -27.97 -30.09
N ASN A 207 -6.41 -28.34 -30.93
CA ASN A 207 -6.19 -28.71 -32.33
C ASN A 207 -5.85 -27.54 -33.27
N GLN A 208 -5.82 -26.30 -32.78
CA GLN A 208 -5.31 -25.16 -33.55
C GLN A 208 -3.79 -25.23 -33.75
N ILE A 209 -3.09 -26.04 -32.93
CA ILE A 209 -1.66 -26.30 -33.06
C ILE A 209 -1.47 -27.76 -33.48
N PRO A 210 -0.71 -28.05 -34.55
CA PRO A 210 -0.43 -29.42 -34.96
C PRO A 210 0.27 -30.21 -33.86
N ALA A 211 -0.06 -31.50 -33.73
CA ALA A 211 0.49 -32.36 -32.67
C ALA A 211 2.01 -32.50 -32.76
N GLU A 212 2.56 -32.46 -33.98
CA GLU A 212 4.00 -32.48 -34.25
C GLU A 212 4.77 -31.26 -33.70
N CYS A 213 4.08 -30.18 -33.35
CA CYS A 213 4.69 -28.98 -32.77
C CYS A 213 4.70 -28.97 -31.23
N VAL A 214 4.18 -30.03 -30.59
CA VAL A 214 3.93 -30.09 -29.14
C VAL A 214 4.60 -31.33 -28.57
N ASP A 215 5.59 -31.13 -27.71
CA ASP A 215 6.36 -32.24 -27.13
C ASP A 215 5.65 -32.89 -25.95
N MET A 216 4.86 -32.11 -25.21
CA MET A 216 4.16 -32.60 -24.02
C MET A 216 2.81 -31.91 -23.85
N VAL A 217 1.78 -32.70 -23.55
CA VAL A 217 0.45 -32.22 -23.15
C VAL A 217 0.30 -32.42 -21.65
N THR A 218 -0.21 -31.41 -20.94
CA THR A 218 -0.38 -31.44 -19.49
C THR A 218 -1.79 -31.00 -19.07
N GLU A 219 -2.31 -31.61 -18.01
CA GLU A 219 -3.62 -31.29 -17.45
C GLU A 219 -3.47 -30.80 -15.98
N PRO A 220 -4.08 -29.66 -15.60
CA PRO A 220 -4.06 -29.16 -14.23
C PRO A 220 -5.23 -29.70 -13.39
N TRP A 221 -4.92 -30.17 -12.19
CA TRP A 221 -5.86 -30.78 -11.25
C TRP A 221 -5.86 -30.08 -9.88
N PRO A 222 -7.02 -29.76 -9.29
CA PRO A 222 -7.10 -29.28 -7.92
C PRO A 222 -6.82 -30.43 -6.93
N MET A 223 -5.91 -30.20 -5.97
CA MET A 223 -5.57 -31.12 -4.87
C MET A 223 -6.78 -31.59 -4.02
N ASP A 224 -7.91 -30.87 -4.07
CA ASP A 224 -9.11 -31.15 -3.27
C ASP A 224 -10.39 -31.15 -4.14
N ILE A 225 -10.77 -32.32 -4.66
CA ILE A 225 -11.95 -32.51 -5.53
C ILE A 225 -13.28 -32.13 -4.81
N LYS A 226 -13.27 -32.01 -3.47
CA LYS A 226 -14.45 -31.60 -2.68
C LYS A 226 -14.68 -30.07 -2.58
N LYS A 227 -13.81 -29.24 -3.15
CA LYS A 227 -13.94 -27.76 -3.16
C LYS A 227 -14.06 -27.13 -4.56
N ALA A 228 -14.44 -27.92 -5.56
CA ALA A 228 -14.53 -27.52 -6.97
C ALA A 228 -15.45 -26.33 -7.37
N PRO A 229 -16.43 -25.82 -6.57
CA PRO A 229 -17.31 -24.74 -7.07
C PRO A 229 -16.70 -23.32 -7.11
N GLU A 230 -15.50 -23.06 -6.57
CA GLU A 230 -15.01 -21.68 -6.38
C GLU A 230 -14.09 -21.13 -7.50
N LEU A 231 -13.80 -21.93 -8.55
CA LEU A 231 -12.76 -21.59 -9.54
C LEU A 231 -13.25 -20.83 -10.80
N GLN A 232 -14.54 -20.56 -10.96
CA GLN A 232 -15.10 -20.00 -12.21
C GLN A 232 -15.05 -18.47 -12.38
N LEU A 233 -14.42 -17.70 -11.48
CA LEU A 233 -14.68 -16.25 -11.40
C LEU A 233 -13.55 -15.28 -11.79
N ILE A 234 -12.47 -15.74 -12.45
CA ILE A 234 -11.36 -14.84 -12.81
C ILE A 234 -10.84 -15.13 -14.23
N ALA A 235 -11.50 -14.55 -15.24
CA ALA A 235 -10.92 -14.37 -16.58
C ALA A 235 -11.63 -13.23 -17.32
N GLY A 236 -10.98 -12.07 -17.49
CA GLY A 236 -11.60 -10.91 -18.14
C GLY A 236 -10.73 -9.66 -18.29
N ALA A 237 -9.83 -9.71 -19.29
CA ALA A 237 -9.47 -8.60 -20.20
C ALA A 237 -8.48 -7.46 -19.71
N PRO A 238 -7.89 -6.65 -20.64
CA PRO A 238 -6.44 -6.49 -20.84
C PRO A 238 -5.91 -5.02 -20.81
N ASN A 239 -4.58 -4.88 -20.94
CA ASN A 239 -3.69 -3.80 -21.46
C ASN A 239 -4.29 -2.56 -22.22
N LEU A 240 -3.72 -1.34 -22.36
CA LEU A 240 -2.36 -0.74 -22.20
C LEU A 240 -2.42 0.83 -22.31
N LEU A 241 -1.27 1.48 -22.00
CA LEU A 241 -0.66 2.80 -22.34
C LEU A 241 -1.25 3.67 -23.49
N CYS A 242 -0.89 4.93 -23.76
CA CYS A 242 -0.31 6.15 -23.14
C CYS A 242 -0.19 7.14 -24.32
N GLU A 243 -0.39 8.45 -24.16
CA GLU A 243 0.40 9.48 -24.87
C GLU A 243 0.07 10.92 -24.44
N SER A 244 0.99 11.81 -24.81
CA SER A 244 1.45 13.01 -24.14
C SER A 244 1.03 14.29 -24.88
N SER A 245 1.16 15.44 -24.21
CA SER A 245 1.53 16.70 -24.89
C SER A 245 2.13 17.71 -23.91
N ASN A 246 3.22 18.32 -24.39
CA ASN A 246 4.11 19.29 -23.76
C ASN A 246 3.43 20.64 -23.43
N SER A 247 3.94 21.33 -22.41
CA SER A 247 4.38 22.72 -22.56
C SER A 247 5.32 23.16 -21.43
N GLN A 248 6.37 23.86 -21.84
CA GLN A 248 7.42 24.47 -21.04
C GLN A 248 6.91 25.70 -20.27
N GLY A 249 7.52 25.98 -19.11
CA GLY A 249 7.39 27.26 -18.42
C GLY A 249 8.39 27.40 -17.28
N LYS A 250 9.51 28.08 -17.55
CA LYS A 250 10.50 28.55 -16.55
C LYS A 250 9.83 29.52 -15.55
N GLY A 251 10.20 29.45 -14.28
CA GLY A 251 9.77 30.42 -13.27
C GLY A 251 10.62 30.35 -12.00
N THR A 252 11.45 31.38 -11.82
CA THR A 252 12.44 31.62 -10.78
C THR A 252 11.89 31.69 -9.36
N GLY A 253 12.70 31.28 -8.38
CA GLY A 253 12.39 31.36 -6.96
C GLY A 253 12.38 32.79 -6.39
N GLY A 254 11.55 32.98 -5.35
CA GLY A 254 11.54 34.16 -4.50
C GLY A 254 11.09 33.77 -3.09
N ARG A 255 11.99 33.93 -2.11
CA ARG A 255 11.73 33.76 -0.67
C ARG A 255 10.89 34.93 -0.18
N ASN A 256 9.73 34.66 0.44
CA ASN A 256 9.05 35.64 1.30
C ASN A 256 9.07 35.19 2.75
N LYS A 257 9.63 36.05 3.61
CA LYS A 257 9.62 35.95 5.09
C LYS A 257 8.20 36.27 5.61
N PRO A 258 7.78 35.72 6.77
CA PRO A 258 6.45 36.00 7.33
C PRO A 258 6.44 37.32 8.10
N GLY A 259 5.52 38.21 7.73
CA GLY A 259 5.14 39.40 8.49
C GLY A 259 4.09 39.08 9.56
N ARG A 260 4.05 39.93 10.58
CA ARG A 260 3.17 39.94 11.76
C ARG A 260 1.70 39.65 11.45
N ALA A 261 1.07 38.80 12.26
CA ALA A 261 -0.36 38.48 12.20
C ALA A 261 -1.23 39.70 12.58
N SER A 262 -1.87 40.30 11.57
CA SER A 262 -3.12 41.04 11.72
C SER A 262 -4.28 40.05 11.80
N SER A 263 -5.28 40.33 12.63
CA SER A 263 -6.52 39.54 12.73
C SER A 263 -7.14 39.37 11.35
N VAL A 264 -7.11 38.14 10.83
CA VAL A 264 -7.73 37.81 9.55
C VAL A 264 -9.23 37.73 9.81
N ASP A 265 -10.00 38.69 9.29
CA ASP A 265 -11.44 38.55 9.12
C ASP A 265 -11.69 37.43 8.10
N VAL A 266 -11.68 36.18 8.56
CA VAL A 266 -11.99 35.02 7.73
C VAL A 266 -13.51 34.96 7.58
N ASP A 267 -14.01 35.21 6.38
CA ASP A 267 -15.42 34.98 6.06
C ASP A 267 -15.74 33.47 6.13
N MET A 268 -16.32 33.05 7.26
CA MET A 268 -16.76 31.67 7.47
C MET A 268 -18.11 31.37 6.82
N SER A 269 -18.93 32.40 6.62
CA SER A 269 -20.37 32.29 6.32
C SER A 269 -20.72 32.51 4.85
N GLY A 270 -19.84 33.13 4.08
CA GLY A 270 -20.05 33.46 2.69
C GLY A 270 -20.08 32.24 1.77
N GLN A 271 -20.46 32.49 0.52
CA GLN A 271 -20.40 31.47 -0.51
C GLN A 271 -18.97 31.01 -0.73
N PHE A 272 -18.80 29.74 -1.11
CA PHE A 272 -17.50 29.24 -1.52
C PHE A 272 -17.05 29.90 -2.82
N THR A 273 -15.78 30.28 -2.87
CA THR A 273 -15.19 30.96 -4.03
C THR A 273 -14.46 29.97 -4.94
N THR A 274 -14.35 30.34 -6.22
CA THR A 274 -13.57 29.59 -7.21
C THR A 274 -12.10 29.47 -6.80
N ALA A 275 -11.55 30.48 -6.10
CA ALA A 275 -10.19 30.47 -5.59
C ALA A 275 -9.98 29.43 -4.48
N GLU A 276 -10.88 29.39 -3.48
CA GLU A 276 -10.87 28.37 -2.42
C GLU A 276 -10.95 26.96 -3.02
N ARG A 277 -11.85 26.76 -3.99
CA ARG A 277 -12.00 25.48 -4.68
C ARG A 277 -10.74 25.09 -5.43
N ARG A 278 -10.14 26.02 -6.19
CA ARG A 278 -8.89 25.78 -6.94
C ARG A 278 -7.75 25.41 -6.00
N ALA A 279 -7.62 26.11 -4.87
CA ALA A 279 -6.64 25.76 -3.84
C ALA A 279 -6.91 24.38 -3.24
N ALA A 280 -8.18 24.01 -3.03
CA ALA A 280 -8.55 22.69 -2.53
C ALA A 280 -8.23 21.56 -3.52
N ILE A 281 -8.49 21.77 -4.82
CA ILE A 281 -8.18 20.80 -5.89
C ILE A 281 -6.66 20.65 -6.06
N GLY A 282 -5.89 21.74 -5.99
CA GLY A 282 -4.43 21.67 -6.10
C GLY A 282 -3.74 20.84 -5.01
N ASN A 283 -4.44 20.55 -3.90
CA ASN A 283 -3.97 19.68 -2.83
C ASN A 283 -4.44 18.22 -2.96
N LEU A 284 -5.19 17.87 -4.02
CA LEU A 284 -5.54 16.48 -4.31
C LEU A 284 -4.29 15.75 -4.80
N ARG A 285 -4.03 14.59 -4.18
CA ARG A 285 -2.97 13.69 -4.64
C ARG A 285 -3.54 12.81 -5.75
N GLN A 286 -2.87 12.81 -6.91
CA GLN A 286 -3.16 11.89 -8.00
C GLN A 286 -2.78 10.44 -7.61
N GLY A 287 -3.30 9.47 -8.35
CA GLY A 287 -3.10 8.03 -8.14
C GLY A 287 -3.72 7.51 -6.85
N LYS A 288 -4.73 8.20 -6.30
CA LYS A 288 -5.42 7.77 -5.07
C LYS A 288 -6.73 7.07 -5.38
N SER A 289 -7.03 6.05 -4.57
CA SER A 289 -8.25 5.26 -4.70
C SER A 289 -9.51 6.13 -4.53
N PRO A 290 -10.53 5.95 -5.38
CA PRO A 290 -11.76 6.73 -5.34
C PRO A 290 -12.67 6.26 -4.20
N GLY A 291 -13.75 7.00 -3.99
CA GLY A 291 -14.81 6.61 -3.08
C GLY A 291 -15.68 5.47 -3.63
N HIS A 292 -16.89 5.33 -3.07
CA HIS A 292 -17.84 4.31 -3.54
C HIS A 292 -18.35 4.56 -4.97
N ASP A 293 -18.27 5.82 -5.42
CA ASP A 293 -18.71 6.37 -6.70
C ASP A 293 -17.71 6.19 -7.85
N ASN A 294 -16.50 5.67 -7.57
CA ASN A 294 -15.43 5.47 -8.55
C ASN A 294 -14.94 6.73 -9.27
N ILE A 295 -15.24 7.93 -8.76
CA ILE A 295 -14.72 9.17 -9.30
C ILE A 295 -13.30 9.37 -8.75
N HIS A 296 -12.30 9.26 -9.62
CA HIS A 296 -10.89 9.45 -9.26
C HIS A 296 -10.51 10.94 -9.19
N PRO A 297 -9.46 11.31 -8.41
CA PRO A 297 -8.99 12.69 -8.31
C PRO A 297 -8.68 13.37 -9.65
N GLU A 298 -8.20 12.60 -10.62
CA GLU A 298 -7.81 13.03 -11.96
C GLU A 298 -9.00 13.65 -12.70
N PHE A 299 -10.20 13.07 -12.58
CA PHE A 299 -11.41 13.59 -13.25
C PHE A 299 -11.76 15.01 -12.80
N VAL A 300 -11.59 15.30 -11.51
CA VAL A 300 -11.84 16.66 -10.99
C VAL A 300 -10.69 17.60 -11.33
N THR A 301 -9.46 17.08 -11.37
CA THR A 301 -8.28 17.89 -11.70
C THR A 301 -8.32 18.38 -13.14
N HIS A 302 -8.83 17.55 -14.07
CA HIS A 302 -8.93 17.85 -15.49
C HIS A 302 -10.35 18.26 -15.94
N GLN A 303 -11.20 18.70 -15.02
CA GLN A 303 -12.57 19.12 -15.34
C GLN A 303 -12.61 20.43 -16.15
N SER A 304 -13.66 20.62 -16.95
CA SER A 304 -13.90 21.88 -17.67
C SER A 304 -14.26 23.03 -16.72
N GLU A 305 -14.08 24.29 -17.17
CA GLU A 305 -14.41 25.47 -16.36
C GLU A 305 -15.91 25.52 -16.01
N THR A 306 -16.79 25.06 -16.91
CA THR A 306 -18.23 24.95 -16.67
C THR A 306 -18.55 24.00 -15.52
N THR A 307 -17.97 22.79 -15.53
CA THR A 307 -18.13 21.81 -14.43
C THR A 307 -17.56 22.36 -13.13
N SER A 308 -16.42 23.05 -13.23
CA SER A 308 -15.80 23.78 -12.14
C SER A 308 -16.76 24.76 -11.49
N ALA A 309 -17.34 25.68 -12.26
CA ALA A 309 -18.25 26.72 -11.78
C ALA A 309 -19.51 26.10 -11.15
N TRP A 310 -20.07 25.09 -11.80
CA TRP A 310 -21.20 24.32 -11.27
C TRP A 310 -20.88 23.69 -9.91
N LEU A 311 -19.73 23.02 -9.78
CA LEU A 311 -19.34 22.36 -8.53
C LEU A 311 -19.15 23.37 -7.39
N CYS A 312 -18.62 24.55 -7.70
CA CYS A 312 -18.48 25.65 -6.74
C CYS A 312 -19.85 26.14 -6.23
N SER A 313 -20.77 26.43 -7.15
CA SER A 313 -22.16 26.81 -6.82
C SER A 313 -22.87 25.71 -6.04
N PHE A 314 -22.64 24.45 -6.41
CA PHE A 314 -23.19 23.29 -5.73
C PHE A 314 -22.70 23.17 -4.28
N PHE A 315 -21.40 23.36 -4.02
CA PHE A 315 -20.85 23.40 -2.66
C PHE A 315 -21.46 24.53 -1.83
N SER A 316 -21.59 25.73 -2.41
CA SER A 316 -22.22 26.88 -1.74
C SER A 316 -23.68 26.60 -1.38
N SER A 317 -24.43 26.00 -2.29
CA SER A 317 -25.82 25.58 -2.06
C SER A 317 -25.92 24.52 -0.94
N CYS A 318 -25.02 23.53 -0.94
CA CYS A 318 -24.95 22.52 0.13
C CYS A 318 -24.69 23.17 1.50
N PHE A 319 -23.74 24.09 1.56
CA PHE A 319 -23.39 24.84 2.77
C PHE A 319 -24.59 25.64 3.27
N GLN A 320 -25.08 26.59 2.47
CA GLN A 320 -26.20 27.48 2.82
C GLN A 320 -27.42 26.71 3.34
N ARG A 321 -27.81 25.64 2.64
CA ARG A 321 -28.99 24.83 2.98
C ARG A 321 -28.71 23.84 4.13
N SER A 322 -27.46 23.71 4.57
CA SER A 322 -26.97 22.65 5.45
C SER A 322 -27.45 21.26 5.02
N LYS A 323 -27.35 20.94 3.73
CA LYS A 323 -27.80 19.66 3.16
C LYS A 323 -26.73 19.10 2.23
N LEU A 324 -26.44 17.81 2.42
CA LEU A 324 -25.45 17.08 1.63
C LEU A 324 -26.11 15.93 0.87
N PRO A 325 -25.57 15.56 -0.32
CA PRO A 325 -25.94 14.30 -0.96
C PRO A 325 -25.80 13.12 -0.01
N LYS A 326 -26.84 12.28 0.08
CA LYS A 326 -26.82 11.08 0.94
C LYS A 326 -25.68 10.13 0.56
N THR A 327 -25.34 10.07 -0.72
CA THR A 327 -24.23 9.25 -1.26
C THR A 327 -22.88 9.68 -0.69
N TRP A 328 -22.62 10.98 -0.50
CA TRP A 328 -21.32 11.46 0.00
C TRP A 328 -21.01 11.03 1.44
N ARG A 329 -22.06 10.73 2.21
CA ARG A 329 -21.95 10.16 3.57
C ARG A 329 -21.78 8.64 3.58
N ARG A 330 -21.65 8.01 2.42
CA ARG A 330 -21.34 6.58 2.26
C ARG A 330 -19.85 6.39 1.97
N ALA A 331 -19.14 5.74 2.89
CA ALA A 331 -17.74 5.38 2.71
C ALA A 331 -17.59 3.93 2.21
N ALA A 332 -16.60 3.68 1.36
CA ALA A 332 -16.06 2.33 1.20
C ALA A 332 -14.92 2.17 2.21
N VAL A 333 -15.05 1.25 3.16
CA VAL A 333 -14.00 1.00 4.15
C VAL A 333 -13.13 -0.14 3.67
N ILE A 334 -11.82 0.07 3.63
CA ILE A 334 -10.83 -0.99 3.39
C ILE A 334 -10.11 -1.28 4.69
N ALA A 335 -9.95 -2.56 5.03
CA ALA A 335 -9.21 -2.98 6.21
C ALA A 335 -7.75 -3.28 5.84
N LEU A 336 -6.81 -2.52 6.42
CA LEU A 336 -5.37 -2.73 6.22
C LEU A 336 -4.79 -3.51 7.39
N LEU A 337 -4.18 -4.67 7.16
CA LEU A 337 -3.52 -5.45 8.20
C LEU A 337 -2.33 -4.68 8.78
N LYS A 338 -2.22 -4.60 10.11
CA LYS A 338 -1.06 -3.99 10.78
C LYS A 338 0.17 -4.89 10.56
N PRO A 339 1.35 -4.31 10.29
CA PRO A 339 2.57 -5.09 10.08
C PRO A 339 2.88 -6.05 11.24
N GLY A 340 3.19 -7.30 10.92
CA GLY A 340 3.59 -8.32 11.90
C GLY A 340 2.47 -8.81 12.84
N LYS A 341 1.20 -8.60 12.47
CA LYS A 341 0.03 -9.11 13.20
C LYS A 341 -0.69 -10.19 12.39
N THR A 342 -1.34 -11.10 13.10
CA THR A 342 -2.07 -12.23 12.51
C THR A 342 -3.33 -11.75 11.79
N ALA A 343 -3.58 -12.28 10.58
CA ALA A 343 -4.76 -11.96 9.77
C ALA A 343 -6.08 -12.46 10.39
N GLU A 344 -6.02 -13.39 11.33
CA GLU A 344 -7.18 -13.95 12.01
C GLU A 344 -7.78 -13.02 13.07
N ASP A 345 -7.01 -12.06 13.61
CA ASP A 345 -7.49 -11.11 14.62
C ASP A 345 -8.10 -9.87 13.96
N PRO A 346 -9.42 -9.62 14.08
CA PRO A 346 -10.04 -8.42 13.52
C PRO A 346 -9.44 -7.11 14.07
N LYS A 347 -8.90 -7.11 15.30
CA LYS A 347 -8.24 -5.93 15.91
C LYS A 347 -6.87 -5.64 15.29
N ALA A 348 -6.31 -6.58 14.54
CA ALA A 348 -5.09 -6.40 13.77
C ALA A 348 -5.28 -5.49 12.55
N TYR A 349 -6.52 -5.20 12.13
CA TYR A 349 -6.79 -4.36 10.97
C TYR A 349 -6.98 -2.88 11.33
N ARG A 350 -6.62 -2.00 10.39
CA ARG A 350 -6.91 -0.56 10.41
C ARG A 350 -7.96 -0.25 9.35
N PRO A 351 -9.16 0.24 9.72
CA PRO A 351 -10.18 0.61 8.76
C PRO A 351 -9.86 1.98 8.13
N ILE A 352 -9.73 2.04 6.80
CA ILE A 352 -9.55 3.28 6.05
C ILE A 352 -10.83 3.60 5.29
N SER A 353 -11.41 4.77 5.55
CA SER A 353 -12.61 5.25 4.87
C SER A 353 -12.25 5.95 3.56
N LEU A 354 -12.60 5.32 2.44
CA LEU A 354 -12.56 5.94 1.12
C LEU A 354 -13.84 6.75 0.88
N LEU A 355 -13.70 8.06 1.07
CA LEU A 355 -14.72 9.06 0.77
C LEU A 355 -14.64 9.51 -0.69
N CYS A 356 -15.77 9.92 -1.26
CA CYS A 356 -15.80 10.46 -2.61
C CYS A 356 -14.98 11.76 -2.71
N VAL A 357 -14.39 11.97 -3.90
CA VAL A 357 -13.48 13.11 -4.13
C VAL A 357 -14.17 14.46 -3.94
N PRO A 358 -15.40 14.71 -4.46
CA PRO A 358 -16.10 15.97 -4.21
C PRO A 358 -16.29 16.29 -2.72
N PHE A 359 -16.56 15.27 -1.90
CA PHE A 359 -16.71 15.46 -0.46
C PHE A 359 -15.38 15.85 0.20
N LYS A 360 -14.26 15.25 -0.21
CA LYS A 360 -12.91 15.64 0.28
C LYS A 360 -12.53 17.07 -0.11
N ILE A 361 -12.96 17.54 -1.27
CA ILE A 361 -12.74 18.93 -1.71
C ILE A 361 -13.50 19.89 -0.79
N LEU A 362 -14.79 19.61 -0.56
CA LEU A 362 -15.61 20.38 0.37
C LEU A 362 -15.02 20.40 1.79
N GLU A 363 -14.60 19.24 2.31
CA GLU A 363 -13.90 19.14 3.60
C GLU A 363 -12.67 20.04 3.66
N ARG A 364 -11.90 20.13 2.57
CA ARG A 364 -10.69 20.95 2.50
C ARG A 364 -11.01 22.45 2.43
N MET A 365 -12.08 22.84 1.74
CA MET A 365 -12.53 24.22 1.70
C MET A 365 -13.01 24.68 3.08
N ILE A 366 -13.76 23.83 3.79
CA ILE A 366 -14.15 24.07 5.19
C ILE A 366 -12.91 24.18 6.07
N LEU A 367 -11.96 23.25 5.94
CA LEU A 367 -10.70 23.26 6.70
C LEU A 367 -9.98 24.60 6.53
N SER A 368 -9.88 25.10 5.30
CA SER A 368 -9.24 26.38 4.99
C SER A 368 -9.88 27.58 5.70
N ARG A 369 -11.18 27.53 6.00
CA ARG A 369 -11.89 28.59 6.72
C ARG A 369 -11.76 28.48 8.24
N ILE A 370 -11.80 27.26 8.78
CA ILE A 370 -11.82 27.05 10.23
C ILE A 370 -10.43 26.92 10.86
N GLU A 371 -9.44 26.41 10.11
CA GLU A 371 -8.07 26.18 10.62
C GLU A 371 -7.41 27.45 11.17
N PRO A 372 -7.47 28.63 10.51
CA PRO A 372 -6.83 29.85 11.02
C PRO A 372 -7.40 30.36 12.34
N VAL A 373 -8.67 30.05 12.64
CA VAL A 373 -9.34 30.48 13.88
C VAL A 373 -9.18 29.43 14.98
N VAL A 374 -9.21 28.15 14.63
CA VAL A 374 -9.10 27.06 15.60
C VAL A 374 -7.65 26.83 16.05
N ASP A 375 -6.68 26.82 15.14
CA ASP A 375 -5.30 26.43 15.47
C ASP A 375 -4.68 27.26 16.61
N PRO A 376 -4.83 28.61 16.66
CA PRO A 376 -4.30 29.42 17.76
C PRO A 376 -4.88 29.07 19.14
N GLN A 377 -6.09 28.50 19.19
CA GLN A 377 -6.76 28.11 20.43
C GLN A 377 -6.31 26.73 20.93
N LEU A 378 -5.64 25.92 20.10
CA LEU A 378 -5.21 24.57 20.48
C LEU A 378 -3.93 24.62 21.34
N PRO A 379 -3.85 23.79 22.41
CA PRO A 379 -2.71 23.79 23.33
C PRO A 379 -1.40 23.50 22.59
N ARG A 380 -0.31 24.10 23.06
CA ARG A 380 1.01 23.98 22.39
C ARG A 380 1.56 22.56 22.50
N GLU A 381 1.14 21.84 23.52
CA GLU A 381 1.50 20.47 23.85
C GLU A 381 0.93 19.49 22.83
N GLN A 382 -0.16 19.84 22.12
CA GLN A 382 -0.75 19.04 21.05
C GLN A 382 -0.23 19.51 19.68
N ALA A 383 0.67 18.73 19.08
CA ALA A 383 1.30 19.02 17.78
C ALA A 383 0.77 18.22 16.60
N GLY A 384 -0.06 17.20 16.82
CA GLY A 384 -0.51 16.31 15.76
C GLY A 384 -1.29 17.02 14.66
N PHE A 385 -0.90 16.80 13.40
CA PHE A 385 -1.59 17.34 12.22
C PHE A 385 -1.72 18.87 12.16
N ARG A 386 -0.80 19.60 12.80
CA ARG A 386 -0.77 21.06 12.78
C ARG A 386 0.37 21.58 11.92
N ARG A 387 0.15 22.71 11.23
CA ARG A 387 1.17 23.31 10.35
C ARG A 387 2.39 23.76 11.17
N GLY A 388 3.58 23.53 10.61
CA GLY A 388 4.84 23.91 11.25
C GLY A 388 5.19 23.10 12.50
N ARG A 389 4.52 21.97 12.73
CA ARG A 389 4.79 21.06 13.84
C ARG A 389 4.96 19.64 13.32
N SER A 390 5.83 18.87 13.95
CA SER A 390 6.23 17.54 13.52
C SER A 390 6.37 16.59 14.70
N THR A 391 6.47 15.29 14.41
CA THR A 391 6.83 14.29 15.42
C THR A 391 8.23 14.55 15.99
N VAL A 392 9.14 15.09 15.18
CA VAL A 392 10.51 15.41 15.61
C VAL A 392 10.49 16.44 16.74
N ASP A 393 9.63 17.45 16.64
CA ASP A 393 9.54 18.51 17.65
C ASP A 393 9.11 17.94 19.01
N GLN A 394 8.08 17.09 19.03
CA GLN A 394 7.57 16.48 20.27
C GLN A 394 8.58 15.51 20.89
N VAL A 395 9.23 14.67 20.08
CA VAL A 395 10.27 13.78 20.60
C VAL A 395 11.44 14.59 21.15
N THR A 396 11.87 15.65 20.45
CA THR A 396 12.97 16.53 20.89
C THR A 396 12.63 17.18 22.23
N LEU A 397 11.43 17.73 22.39
CA LEU A 397 10.98 18.36 23.64
C LEU A 397 11.00 17.37 24.80
N LEU A 398 10.44 16.18 24.62
CA LEU A 398 10.42 15.15 25.65
C LEU A 398 11.85 14.72 26.04
N THR A 399 12.72 14.48 25.06
CA THR A 399 14.09 14.04 25.34
C THR A 399 14.94 15.14 25.96
N GLN A 400 14.74 16.40 25.57
CA GLN A 400 15.44 17.54 26.18
C GLN A 400 15.06 17.67 27.66
N ASP A 401 13.78 17.60 28.00
CA ASP A 401 13.33 17.67 29.39
C ASP A 401 13.89 16.51 30.24
N ILE A 402 14.02 15.30 29.65
CA ILE A 402 14.67 14.15 30.30
C ILE A 402 16.16 14.44 30.53
N GLU A 403 16.87 14.97 29.54
CA GLU A 403 18.29 15.33 29.65
C GLU A 403 18.55 16.43 30.68
N ASP A 404 17.69 17.46 30.72
CA ASP A 404 17.75 18.52 31.72
C ASP A 404 17.56 17.95 33.14
N SER A 405 16.67 16.96 33.28
CA SER A 405 16.46 16.24 34.55
C SER A 405 17.68 15.42 34.95
N PHE A 406 18.44 14.87 34.00
CA PHE A 406 19.71 14.19 34.28
C PHE A 406 20.75 15.15 34.87
N GLN A 407 20.83 16.38 34.34
CA GLN A 407 21.72 17.41 34.86
C GLN A 407 21.31 17.83 36.27
N ALA A 408 20.00 17.93 36.52
CA ALA A 408 19.44 18.24 37.83
C ALA A 408 19.50 17.08 38.84
N LYS A 409 19.99 15.90 38.43
CA LYS A 409 20.03 14.65 39.23
C LYS A 409 18.63 14.25 39.75
N GLU A 410 17.60 14.53 38.97
CA GLU A 410 16.21 14.19 39.26
C GLU A 410 15.85 12.81 38.70
N LYS A 411 14.82 12.20 39.29
CA LYS A 411 14.20 10.97 38.82
C LYS A 411 13.04 11.32 37.90
N VAL A 412 13.01 10.68 36.75
CA VAL A 412 12.00 10.94 35.72
C VAL A 412 11.17 9.69 35.48
N GLY A 413 9.85 9.85 35.59
CA GLY A 413 8.87 8.87 35.14
C GLY A 413 8.10 9.41 33.95
N VAL A 414 7.93 8.57 32.94
CA VAL A 414 7.13 8.86 31.75
C VAL A 414 6.05 7.79 31.62
N VAL A 415 4.83 8.22 31.27
CA VAL A 415 3.75 7.32 30.86
C VAL A 415 3.38 7.64 29.42
N LEU A 416 3.39 6.62 28.56
CA LEU A 416 2.92 6.71 27.19
C LEU A 416 1.51 6.12 27.13
N LEU A 417 0.51 6.97 26.91
CA LEU A 417 -0.89 6.62 26.86
C LEU A 417 -1.28 6.16 25.45
N ASP A 418 -2.01 5.05 25.36
CA ASP A 418 -2.58 4.54 24.11
C ASP A 418 -4.11 4.55 24.22
N LEU A 419 -4.77 5.23 23.28
CA LEU A 419 -6.22 5.31 23.20
C LEU A 419 -6.78 4.21 22.28
N THR A 420 -7.80 3.49 22.76
CA THR A 420 -8.46 2.44 21.98
C THR A 420 -9.36 3.05 20.91
N ALA A 421 -8.97 2.88 19.63
CA ALA A 421 -9.76 3.32 18.48
C ALA A 421 -10.23 4.78 18.61
N ALA A 422 -9.31 5.69 18.93
CA ALA A 422 -9.61 7.07 19.32
C ALA A 422 -10.52 7.81 18.32
N TYR A 423 -10.22 7.70 17.02
CA TYR A 423 -11.01 8.33 15.96
C TYR A 423 -12.41 7.71 15.84
N ASP A 424 -12.56 6.41 16.04
CA ASP A 424 -13.84 5.70 15.88
C ASP A 424 -14.78 5.91 17.08
N THR A 425 -14.23 6.28 18.24
CA THR A 425 -14.97 6.44 19.51
C THR A 425 -15.45 7.86 19.79
N VAL A 426 -15.00 8.85 19.00
CA VAL A 426 -15.39 10.27 19.18
C VAL A 426 -16.90 10.43 19.30
N TRP A 427 -17.36 10.95 20.44
CA TRP A 427 -18.78 11.10 20.73
C TRP A 427 -19.32 12.38 20.11
N HIS A 428 -20.26 12.26 19.18
CA HIS A 428 -20.74 13.37 18.37
C HIS A 428 -21.39 14.51 19.16
N ARG A 429 -22.17 14.21 20.22
CA ARG A 429 -22.76 15.28 21.04
C ARG A 429 -21.70 16.05 21.83
N GLY A 430 -20.68 15.34 22.33
CA GLY A 430 -19.54 15.97 23.00
C GLY A 430 -18.71 16.81 22.03
N LEU A 431 -18.45 16.30 20.83
CA LEU A 431 -17.78 17.03 19.77
C LEU A 431 -18.55 18.29 19.38
N HIS A 432 -19.88 18.20 19.23
CA HIS A 432 -20.72 19.36 18.93
C HIS A 432 -20.56 20.46 19.98
N LEU A 433 -20.57 20.11 21.27
CA LEU A 433 -20.34 21.07 22.36
C LEU A 433 -18.97 21.76 22.24
N LYS A 434 -17.90 21.01 21.92
CA LYS A 434 -16.56 21.57 21.77
C LYS A 434 -16.44 22.45 20.52
N LEU A 435 -17.04 22.05 19.40
CA LEU A 435 -17.10 22.86 18.18
C LEU A 435 -17.82 24.20 18.39
N LEU A 436 -18.92 24.20 19.16
CA LEU A 436 -19.62 25.43 19.53
C LEU A 436 -18.78 26.37 20.42
N ARG A 437 -17.73 25.87 21.08
CA ARG A 437 -16.84 26.70 21.90
C ARG A 437 -15.67 27.26 21.10
N THR A 438 -15.20 26.52 20.09
CA THR A 438 -13.98 26.87 19.35
C THR A 438 -14.25 27.56 18.01
N ILE A 439 -15.38 27.28 17.36
CA ILE A 439 -15.77 27.88 16.08
C ILE A 439 -16.90 28.90 16.33
N PRO A 440 -16.69 30.18 16.01
CA PRO A 440 -17.68 31.23 16.27
C PRO A 440 -18.94 31.07 15.41
N ASP A 441 -18.78 30.67 14.15
CA ASP A 441 -19.90 30.55 13.22
C ASP A 441 -20.76 29.29 13.49
N ARG A 442 -21.99 29.51 13.96
CA ARG A 442 -22.93 28.43 14.32
C ARG A 442 -23.39 27.62 13.12
N HIS A 443 -23.49 28.25 11.96
CA HIS A 443 -23.91 27.60 10.72
C HIS A 443 -22.84 26.61 10.23
N MET A 444 -21.56 26.99 10.27
CA MET A 444 -20.42 26.12 10.01
C MET A 444 -20.41 24.92 10.95
N VAL A 445 -20.61 25.13 12.25
CA VAL A 445 -20.70 24.03 13.23
C VAL A 445 -21.85 23.09 12.87
N LYS A 446 -23.04 23.63 12.58
CA LYS A 446 -24.20 22.83 12.14
C LYS A 446 -23.88 22.02 10.88
N PHE A 447 -23.20 22.62 9.92
CA PHE A 447 -22.82 21.96 8.67
C PHE A 447 -21.82 20.83 8.89
N ILE A 448 -20.79 21.05 9.70
CA ILE A 448 -19.82 20.01 10.11
C ILE A 448 -20.56 18.84 10.80
N MET A 449 -21.50 19.15 11.70
CA MET A 449 -22.30 18.10 12.35
C MET A 449 -23.19 17.34 11.35
N GLU A 450 -23.74 18.00 10.34
CA GLU A 450 -24.50 17.35 9.25
C GLU A 450 -23.61 16.45 8.36
N MET A 451 -22.33 16.82 8.16
CA MET A 451 -21.34 15.98 7.48
C MET A 451 -21.02 14.70 8.25
N LEU A 452 -21.01 14.78 9.59
CA LEU A 452 -20.72 13.64 10.47
C LEU A 452 -21.95 12.75 10.74
N SER A 453 -23.15 13.28 10.54
CA SER A 453 -24.43 12.62 10.81
C SER A 453 -24.82 11.62 9.72
N ASN A 454 -25.62 10.61 10.08
CA ASN A 454 -26.19 9.61 9.15
C ASN A 454 -25.16 8.95 8.21
N ARG A 455 -23.92 8.81 8.67
CA ARG A 455 -22.87 8.16 7.88
C ARG A 455 -23.08 6.66 7.82
N SER A 456 -22.73 6.10 6.68
CA SER A 456 -22.79 4.66 6.45
C SER A 456 -21.53 4.18 5.75
N PHE A 457 -21.22 2.91 5.91
CA PHE A 457 -20.10 2.31 5.21
C PHE A 457 -20.39 0.88 4.78
N ILE A 458 -19.63 0.46 3.77
CA ILE A 458 -19.51 -0.93 3.34
C ILE A 458 -18.05 -1.30 3.52
N LEU A 459 -17.78 -2.36 4.29
CA LEU A 459 -16.45 -2.95 4.36
C LEU A 459 -16.19 -3.70 3.06
N ARG A 460 -15.03 -3.46 2.47
CA ARG A 460 -14.47 -4.21 1.36
C ARG A 460 -13.23 -4.93 1.86
N THR A 461 -13.25 -6.25 1.75
CA THR A 461 -12.10 -7.11 2.04
C THR A 461 -11.22 -7.20 0.79
N SER A 462 -9.98 -7.66 0.98
CA SER A 462 -8.98 -7.74 -0.10
C SER A 462 -9.40 -8.72 -1.22
N ASP A 463 -10.14 -9.77 -0.86
CA ASP A 463 -10.73 -10.77 -1.75
C ASP A 463 -11.98 -10.28 -2.52
N GLY A 464 -12.33 -8.99 -2.42
CA GLY A 464 -13.43 -8.39 -3.17
C GLY A 464 -14.82 -8.54 -2.53
N GLN A 465 -14.95 -9.25 -1.41
CA GLN A 465 -16.23 -9.36 -0.71
C GLN A 465 -16.68 -8.03 -0.10
N ARG A 466 -18.00 -7.92 0.13
CA ARG A 466 -18.63 -6.71 0.66
C ARG A 466 -19.54 -7.02 1.83
N SER A 467 -19.42 -6.24 2.89
CA SER A 467 -20.38 -6.31 3.98
C SER A 467 -21.73 -5.71 3.58
N ARG A 468 -22.77 -6.03 4.36
CA ARG A 468 -24.01 -5.22 4.38
C ARG A 468 -23.69 -3.77 4.77
N LEU A 469 -24.55 -2.85 4.35
CA LEU A 469 -24.43 -1.44 4.72
C LEU A 469 -24.56 -1.28 6.25
N ARG A 470 -23.54 -0.71 6.88
CA ARG A 470 -23.53 -0.42 8.32
C ARG A 470 -23.66 1.09 8.54
N ARG A 471 -24.38 1.49 9.58
CA ARG A 471 -24.50 2.90 9.98
C ARG A 471 -23.52 3.21 11.13
N LEU A 472 -22.82 4.34 11.02
CA LEU A 472 -21.94 4.86 12.06
C LEU A 472 -22.70 5.90 12.88
N ARG A 473 -22.74 5.69 14.20
CA ARG A 473 -23.38 6.62 15.14
C ARG A 473 -22.38 7.55 15.84
N ASN A 474 -21.11 7.18 15.87
CA ASN A 474 -20.01 7.91 16.50
C ASN A 474 -18.77 7.86 15.60
N GLY A 475 -17.73 8.56 16.04
CA GLY A 475 -16.42 8.59 15.41
C GLY A 475 -16.29 9.64 14.32
N VAL A 476 -15.06 9.91 13.93
CA VAL A 476 -14.70 10.73 12.77
C VAL A 476 -14.02 9.81 11.73
N PRO A 477 -14.28 9.96 10.42
CA PRO A 477 -13.79 9.01 9.42
C PRO A 477 -12.25 9.00 9.31
N GLN A 478 -11.62 7.83 9.48
CA GLN A 478 -10.20 7.65 9.22
C GLN A 478 -9.91 7.81 7.71
N GLY A 479 -9.21 8.87 7.32
CA GLY A 479 -8.95 9.22 5.90
C GLY A 479 -9.76 10.41 5.37
N SER A 480 -10.58 11.05 6.20
CA SER A 480 -11.17 12.38 5.94
C SER A 480 -10.14 13.50 6.12
N VAL A 481 -10.34 14.59 5.39
CA VAL A 481 -9.49 15.79 5.48
C VAL A 481 -9.76 16.56 6.78
N LEU A 482 -11.00 16.57 7.28
CA LEU A 482 -11.38 17.29 8.50
C LEU A 482 -11.11 16.51 9.79
N SER A 483 -11.16 15.17 9.74
CA SER A 483 -11.05 14.33 10.94
C SER A 483 -9.89 14.67 11.88
N PRO A 484 -8.66 14.96 11.41
CA PRO A 484 -7.56 15.29 12.31
C PRO A 484 -7.81 16.57 13.14
N LEU A 485 -8.29 17.63 12.50
CA LEU A 485 -8.61 18.88 13.20
C LEU A 485 -9.78 18.67 14.17
N LEU A 486 -10.81 17.94 13.76
CA LEU A 486 -11.96 17.63 14.61
C LEU A 486 -11.54 16.82 15.85
N PHE A 487 -10.60 15.87 15.69
CA PHE A 487 -10.04 15.12 16.81
C PHE A 487 -9.23 16.03 17.74
N ASN A 488 -8.40 16.92 17.21
CA ASN A 488 -7.67 17.90 18.02
C ASN A 488 -8.63 18.79 18.83
N ILE A 489 -9.68 19.32 18.21
CA ILE A 489 -10.75 20.06 18.93
C ILE A 489 -11.39 19.18 20.00
N TYR A 490 -11.55 17.88 19.73
CA TYR A 490 -12.16 16.95 20.68
C TYR A 490 -11.33 16.74 21.95
N ILE A 491 -10.01 16.91 21.90
CA ILE A 491 -9.12 16.68 23.05
C ILE A 491 -8.39 17.95 23.53
N HIS A 492 -8.66 19.13 22.94
CA HIS A 492 -7.90 20.35 23.22
C HIS A 492 -7.96 20.82 24.69
N ASP A 493 -9.04 20.50 25.40
CA ASP A 493 -9.30 20.81 26.81
C ASP A 493 -8.93 19.65 27.74
N LEU A 494 -7.91 18.87 27.37
CA LEU A 494 -7.26 17.94 28.30
C LEU A 494 -6.87 18.71 29.57
N PRO A 495 -7.16 18.17 30.77
CA PRO A 495 -6.92 18.87 32.01
C PRO A 495 -5.42 19.07 32.21
N GLU A 496 -5.04 20.21 32.79
CA GLU A 496 -3.68 20.42 33.25
C GLU A 496 -3.35 19.44 34.37
N THR A 497 -2.13 18.92 34.32
CA THR A 497 -1.61 17.91 35.24
C THR A 497 -0.30 18.40 35.84
N THR A 498 0.17 17.79 36.93
CA THR A 498 1.50 18.12 37.46
C THR A 498 2.61 17.66 36.52
N SER A 499 2.33 16.62 35.74
CA SER A 499 3.14 16.13 34.63
C SER A 499 2.99 17.03 33.40
N ARG A 500 4.09 17.27 32.71
CA ARG A 500 4.07 17.93 31.40
C ARG A 500 3.56 16.98 30.33
N GLN A 501 2.75 17.48 29.41
CA GLN A 501 2.09 16.69 28.36
C GLN A 501 2.81 16.87 27.01
N TYR A 502 2.89 15.79 26.25
CA TYR A 502 3.47 15.74 24.90
C TYR A 502 2.53 14.97 23.99
N GLY A 503 1.69 15.70 23.27
CA GLY A 503 0.63 15.16 22.44
C GLY A 503 0.97 15.23 20.94
N TYR A 504 0.71 14.13 20.24
CA TYR A 504 0.66 14.09 18.79
C TYR A 504 -0.55 13.28 18.34
N ALA A 505 -1.64 13.97 18.04
CA ALA A 505 -2.95 13.39 17.77
C ALA A 505 -3.39 12.50 18.96
N ASP A 506 -3.64 11.22 18.73
CA ASP A 506 -4.03 10.24 19.75
C ASP A 506 -2.86 9.68 20.56
N ASP A 507 -1.61 9.84 20.10
CA ASP A 507 -0.42 9.50 20.88
C ASP A 507 -0.16 10.58 21.94
N LEU A 508 -0.29 10.25 23.22
CA LEU A 508 -0.05 11.17 24.34
C LEU A 508 1.01 10.61 25.28
N ALA A 509 1.98 11.43 25.66
CA ALA A 509 2.91 11.13 26.73
C ALA A 509 2.77 12.15 27.86
N ILE A 510 2.94 11.70 29.10
CA ILE A 510 3.11 12.57 30.26
C ILE A 510 4.44 12.29 30.94
N MET A 511 5.12 13.33 31.38
CA MET A 511 6.41 13.25 32.07
C MET A 511 6.35 13.97 33.41
N LEU A 512 6.83 13.29 34.45
CA LEU A 512 7.03 13.87 35.77
C LEU A 512 8.47 13.69 36.24
N ARG A 513 9.05 14.78 36.76
CA ARG A 513 10.37 14.77 37.41
C ARG A 513 10.26 15.17 38.88
N ARG A 514 10.94 14.44 39.75
CA ARG A 514 11.02 14.67 41.21
C ARG A 514 12.37 14.17 41.74
N THR A 515 12.68 14.52 42.99
CA THR A 515 13.90 14.04 43.68
C THR A 515 13.80 12.58 44.16
N THR A 516 12.59 12.04 44.36
CA THR A 516 12.34 10.68 44.85
C THR A 516 11.38 9.90 43.95
N TRP A 517 11.56 8.58 43.83
CA TRP A 517 10.68 7.72 43.04
C TRP A 517 9.26 7.67 43.59
N SER A 518 9.12 7.66 44.92
CA SER A 518 7.80 7.69 45.57
C SER A 518 7.01 8.94 45.16
N ALA A 519 7.66 10.11 45.09
CA ALA A 519 7.01 11.33 44.61
C ALA A 519 6.66 11.27 43.11
N VAL A 520 7.50 10.64 42.28
CA VAL A 520 7.19 10.39 40.86
C VAL A 520 5.96 9.48 40.73
N GLU A 521 5.95 8.34 41.44
CA GLU A 521 4.85 7.37 41.39
C GLU A 521 3.55 7.97 41.90
N GLN A 522 3.58 8.70 43.01
CA GLN A 522 2.39 9.38 43.56
C GLN A 522 1.82 10.41 42.58
N GLY A 523 2.68 11.28 42.03
CA GLY A 523 2.23 12.31 41.09
C GLY A 523 1.71 11.72 39.78
N LEU A 524 2.37 10.69 39.23
CA LEU A 524 1.88 10.01 38.03
C LEU A 524 0.55 9.30 38.27
N ASN A 525 0.36 8.63 39.41
CA ASN A 525 -0.93 8.00 39.74
C ASN A 525 -2.05 9.05 39.86
N GLN A 526 -1.77 10.20 40.50
CA GLN A 526 -2.72 11.30 40.61
C GLN A 526 -3.10 11.84 39.22
N ASP A 527 -2.10 12.16 38.39
CA ASP A 527 -2.32 12.69 37.04
C ASP A 527 -3.06 11.69 36.14
N MET A 528 -2.72 10.40 36.23
CA MET A 528 -3.42 9.33 35.52
C MET A 528 -4.88 9.21 35.97
N GLY A 529 -5.19 9.42 37.25
CA GLY A 529 -6.58 9.48 37.73
C GLY A 529 -7.37 10.64 37.12
N ILE A 530 -6.78 11.83 37.06
CA ILE A 530 -7.37 13.02 36.44
C ILE A 530 -7.63 12.78 34.94
N LEU A 531 -6.62 12.27 34.22
CA LEU A 531 -6.73 11.98 32.79
C LEU A 531 -7.75 10.87 32.51
N ALA A 532 -7.75 9.79 33.29
CA ALA A 532 -8.71 8.70 33.12
C ALA A 532 -10.16 9.18 33.35
N ALA A 533 -10.40 10.03 34.35
CA ALA A 533 -11.71 10.63 34.60
C ALA A 533 -12.16 11.51 33.43
N TYR A 534 -11.27 12.34 32.88
CA TYR A 534 -11.54 13.15 31.70
C TYR A 534 -11.86 12.29 30.48
N LEU A 535 -11.03 11.29 30.17
CA LEU A 535 -11.23 10.41 29.02
C LEU A 535 -12.57 9.67 29.12
N ARG A 536 -12.91 9.16 30.31
CA ARG A 536 -14.21 8.52 30.57
C ARG A 536 -15.39 9.48 30.36
N LYS A 537 -15.31 10.70 30.88
CA LYS A 537 -16.32 11.76 30.68
C LYS A 537 -16.56 12.03 29.20
N TRP A 538 -15.48 12.04 28.41
CA TRP A 538 -15.52 12.24 26.96
C TRP A 538 -15.55 10.92 26.16
N ARG A 539 -15.95 9.81 26.78
CA ARG A 539 -16.16 8.50 26.12
C ARG A 539 -14.96 7.99 25.31
N LEU A 540 -13.75 8.40 25.68
CA LEU A 540 -12.49 7.83 25.21
C LEU A 540 -12.05 6.74 26.19
N GLN A 541 -11.35 5.73 25.68
CA GLN A 541 -10.91 4.58 26.46
C GLN A 541 -9.41 4.38 26.35
N LEU A 542 -8.74 4.27 27.50
CA LEU A 542 -7.33 3.89 27.56
C LEU A 542 -7.18 2.39 27.30
N SER A 543 -6.21 2.04 26.46
CA SER A 543 -5.75 0.67 26.28
C SER A 543 -4.73 0.35 27.38
N THR A 544 -5.19 -0.22 28.50
CA THR A 544 -4.31 -0.51 29.65
C THR A 544 -3.17 -1.48 29.29
N GLY A 545 -3.37 -2.38 28.32
CA GLY A 545 -2.33 -3.31 27.86
C GLY A 545 -1.34 -2.74 26.85
N LYS A 546 -1.52 -1.49 26.41
CA LYS A 546 -0.57 -0.78 25.51
C LYS A 546 -0.05 0.52 26.11
N THR A 547 -0.74 1.04 27.12
CA THR A 547 -0.27 2.16 27.93
C THR A 547 0.86 1.66 28.81
N VAL A 548 2.02 2.29 28.71
CA VAL A 548 3.26 1.81 29.33
C VAL A 548 3.91 2.91 30.16
N SER A 549 4.59 2.51 31.22
CA SER A 549 5.43 3.40 32.03
C SER A 549 6.92 3.14 31.75
N ALA A 550 7.75 4.17 31.92
CA ALA A 550 9.20 4.07 31.80
C ALA A 550 9.90 5.01 32.78
N ALA A 551 11.06 4.58 33.26
CA ALA A 551 11.91 5.31 34.19
C ALA A 551 13.20 5.73 33.48
N TYR A 552 13.57 7.00 33.62
CA TYR A 552 14.78 7.55 33.02
C TYR A 552 15.69 8.10 34.11
N HIS A 553 16.95 7.64 34.11
CA HIS A 553 17.99 8.09 35.04
C HIS A 553 19.38 7.65 34.57
N LEU A 554 20.44 8.39 34.90
CA LEU A 554 21.83 8.03 34.52
C LEU A 554 22.37 6.82 35.30
N CYS A 555 22.00 6.67 36.59
CA CYS A 555 22.32 5.48 37.36
C CYS A 555 21.50 4.26 36.88
N ASN A 556 22.21 3.23 36.42
CA ASN A 556 21.63 2.01 35.87
C ASN A 556 20.69 1.26 36.82
N ARG A 557 20.92 1.33 38.14
CA ARG A 557 20.07 0.68 39.14
C ARG A 557 18.73 1.40 39.26
N GLU A 558 18.78 2.73 39.35
CA GLU A 558 17.60 3.59 39.42
C GLU A 558 16.75 3.48 38.14
N ALA A 559 17.41 3.46 36.98
CA ALA A 559 16.77 3.42 35.68
C ALA A 559 16.14 2.06 35.30
N LYS A 560 16.31 1.03 36.15
CA LYS A 560 15.61 -0.28 36.04
C LYS A 560 14.41 -0.37 36.98
N ARG A 561 14.13 0.68 37.74
CA ARG A 561 13.00 0.72 38.67
C ARG A 561 11.70 0.57 37.89
N GLU A 562 10.96 -0.50 38.20
CA GLU A 562 9.60 -0.63 37.70
C GLU A 562 8.68 0.30 38.49
N LEU A 563 8.12 1.29 37.80
CA LEU A 563 7.24 2.25 38.43
C LEU A 563 5.92 1.58 38.85
N SER A 564 5.47 1.89 40.06
CA SER A 564 4.15 1.48 40.56
C SER A 564 3.08 2.50 40.14
N VAL A 565 2.79 2.55 38.84
CA VAL A 565 1.72 3.41 38.28
C VAL A 565 0.55 2.54 37.86
N SER A 566 -0.66 2.95 38.22
CA SER A 566 -1.89 2.21 37.97
C SER A 566 -2.99 3.09 37.41
N VAL A 567 -3.88 2.49 36.62
CA VAL A 567 -5.10 3.09 36.10
C VAL A 567 -6.23 2.10 36.34
N ASP A 568 -7.34 2.56 36.93
CA ASP A 568 -8.51 1.72 37.21
C ASP A 568 -8.13 0.40 37.93
N ASN A 569 -7.27 0.51 38.95
CA ASN A 569 -6.71 -0.59 39.76
C ASN A 569 -5.85 -1.60 38.98
N LYS A 570 -5.46 -1.32 37.74
CA LYS A 570 -4.53 -2.13 36.96
C LYS A 570 -3.18 -1.45 36.87
N ARG A 571 -2.13 -2.15 37.31
CA ARG A 571 -0.75 -1.68 37.16
C ARG A 571 -0.36 -1.64 35.68
N LEU A 572 0.22 -0.52 35.26
CA LEU A 572 0.73 -0.35 33.91
C LEU A 572 2.00 -1.19 33.71
N GLU A 573 2.17 -1.72 32.51
CA GLU A 573 3.41 -2.41 32.13
C GLU A 573 4.58 -1.43 32.16
N HIS A 574 5.71 -1.84 32.73
CA HIS A 574 6.94 -1.06 32.68
C HIS A 574 7.83 -1.50 31.51
N GLN A 575 8.24 -0.56 30.67
CA GLN A 575 9.12 -0.83 29.54
C GLN A 575 10.44 -0.07 29.66
N LEU A 576 11.55 -0.80 29.45
CA LEU A 576 12.91 -0.23 29.53
C LEU A 576 13.31 0.61 28.32
N ALA A 577 12.61 0.44 27.19
CA ALA A 577 12.88 1.15 25.95
C ALA A 577 11.57 1.30 25.14
N PRO A 578 10.58 2.02 25.69
CA PRO A 578 9.31 2.20 25.03
C PRO A 578 9.47 2.97 23.72
N LYS A 579 8.51 2.80 22.82
CA LYS A 579 8.49 3.48 21.52
C LYS A 579 7.52 4.65 21.59
N TYR A 580 8.03 5.86 21.36
CA TYR A 580 7.24 7.08 21.27
C TYR A 580 7.47 7.73 19.90
N LEU A 581 6.37 7.98 19.16
CA LEU A 581 6.39 8.59 17.83
C LEU A 581 7.47 8.02 16.89
N GLY A 582 7.59 6.69 16.86
CA GLY A 582 8.54 5.99 15.99
C GLY A 582 9.96 5.82 16.53
N VAL A 583 10.33 6.49 17.62
CA VAL A 583 11.68 6.43 18.23
C VAL A 583 11.64 5.58 19.50
N ARG A 584 12.63 4.71 19.71
CA ARG A 584 12.78 3.99 20.99
C ARG A 584 13.65 4.78 21.94
N LEU A 585 13.09 5.06 23.11
CA LEU A 585 13.72 5.88 24.14
C LEU A 585 14.23 4.95 25.23
N ASP A 586 15.50 4.52 25.15
CA ASP A 586 16.09 3.78 26.26
C ASP A 586 16.40 4.67 27.46
N ARG A 587 16.48 4.03 28.62
CA ARG A 587 16.57 4.66 29.96
C ARG A 587 17.65 5.74 30.15
N THR A 588 18.71 5.75 29.33
CA THR A 588 19.80 6.75 29.34
C THR A 588 19.88 7.54 28.04
N LEU A 589 18.88 7.43 27.15
CA LEU A 589 18.86 8.06 25.82
C LEU A 589 20.14 7.78 25.00
N SER A 590 20.61 6.53 25.07
CA SER A 590 21.73 6.01 24.27
C SER A 590 21.31 5.54 22.87
N TYR A 591 20.00 5.44 22.65
CA TYR A 591 19.32 4.98 21.43
C TYR A 591 19.82 3.64 20.88
N LYS A 592 20.35 2.74 21.73
CA LYS A 592 20.98 1.49 21.27
C LYS A 592 20.02 0.62 20.46
N ARG A 593 18.89 0.26 21.08
CA ARG A 593 17.87 -0.58 20.44
C ARG A 593 17.24 0.11 19.23
N HIS A 594 17.10 1.45 19.28
CA HIS A 594 16.58 2.22 18.16
C HIS A 594 17.50 2.09 16.93
N LEU A 595 18.81 2.28 17.12
CA LEU A 595 19.80 2.17 16.06
C LEU A 595 19.91 0.76 15.50
N GLU A 596 19.80 -0.28 16.33
CA GLU A 596 19.76 -1.67 15.88
C GLU A 596 18.55 -1.93 14.95
N GLU A 597 17.35 -1.44 15.32
CA GLU A 597 16.15 -1.55 14.48
C GLU A 597 16.25 -0.73 13.19
N VAL A 598 16.76 0.50 13.26
CA VAL A 598 16.97 1.36 12.09
C VAL A 598 18.00 0.72 11.15
N ARG A 599 19.12 0.20 11.69
CA ARG A 599 20.15 -0.51 10.92
C ARG A 599 19.55 -1.71 10.21
N ALA A 600 18.83 -2.58 10.90
CA ALA A 600 18.20 -3.75 10.28
C ALA A 600 17.25 -3.33 9.13
N LYS A 601 16.42 -2.30 9.36
CA LYS A 601 15.49 -1.77 8.35
C LYS A 601 16.21 -1.16 7.15
N VAL A 602 17.28 -0.39 7.38
CA VAL A 602 18.09 0.24 6.34
C VAL A 602 18.85 -0.82 5.55
N THR A 603 19.48 -1.79 6.21
CA THR A 603 20.20 -2.89 5.55
C THR A 603 19.29 -3.70 4.64
N ALA A 604 18.07 -4.03 5.08
CA ALA A 604 17.10 -4.73 4.24
C ALA A 604 16.75 -3.93 2.97
N ARG A 605 16.57 -2.61 3.10
CA ARG A 605 16.25 -1.73 1.97
C ARG A 605 17.44 -1.50 1.04
N VAL A 606 18.65 -1.36 1.59
CA VAL A 606 19.89 -1.26 0.80
C VAL A 606 20.15 -2.56 0.04
N SER A 607 19.88 -3.72 0.63
CA SER A 607 19.96 -4.99 -0.08
C SER A 607 19.06 -5.01 -1.32
N LEU A 608 17.83 -4.50 -1.20
CA LEU A 608 16.91 -4.35 -2.32
C LEU A 608 17.45 -3.37 -3.38
N ILE A 609 18.01 -2.22 -2.98
CA ILE A 609 18.64 -1.28 -3.92
C ILE A 609 19.84 -1.90 -4.63
N ARG A 610 20.69 -2.66 -3.92
CA ARG A 610 21.85 -3.34 -4.52
C ARG A 610 21.44 -4.32 -5.61
N ARG A 611 20.34 -5.06 -5.39
CA ARG A 611 19.77 -5.96 -6.41
C ARG A 611 19.23 -5.21 -7.62
N LEU A 612 18.96 -3.91 -7.52
CA LEU A 612 18.50 -3.07 -8.62
C LEU A 612 19.64 -2.30 -9.29
N ALA A 613 20.87 -2.34 -8.76
CA ALA A 613 21.97 -1.44 -9.11
C ALA A 613 23.10 -2.11 -9.90
N GLY A 614 22.77 -3.03 -10.82
CA GLY A 614 23.76 -3.59 -11.73
C GLY A 614 24.26 -2.57 -12.76
N THR A 615 25.46 -2.81 -13.29
CA THR A 615 26.13 -1.92 -14.27
C THR A 615 25.67 -2.18 -15.70
N THR A 616 25.27 -3.41 -16.01
CA THR A 616 24.75 -3.86 -17.32
C THR A 616 23.27 -4.23 -17.29
N TRP A 617 22.65 -4.27 -16.10
CA TRP A 617 21.25 -4.63 -15.85
C TRP A 617 20.76 -3.90 -14.59
N GLY A 618 19.48 -3.55 -14.50
CA GLY A 618 18.92 -2.91 -13.30
C GLY A 618 18.23 -1.57 -13.57
N ALA A 619 17.84 -0.88 -12.49
CA ALA A 619 17.09 0.35 -12.57
C ALA A 619 17.98 1.54 -12.97
N SER A 620 17.43 2.49 -13.73
CA SER A 620 18.15 3.71 -14.11
C SER A 620 18.72 4.45 -12.90
N ALA A 621 19.82 5.21 -13.10
CA ALA A 621 20.44 6.01 -12.03
C ALA A 621 19.42 6.96 -11.35
N ARG A 622 18.45 7.48 -12.11
CA ARG A 622 17.36 8.30 -11.57
C ARG A 622 16.46 7.49 -10.65
N THR A 623 16.00 6.31 -11.09
CA THR A 623 15.15 5.42 -10.28
C THR A 623 15.89 4.94 -9.04
N LEU A 624 17.16 4.54 -9.14
CA LEU A 624 17.98 4.16 -8.00
C LEU A 624 18.13 5.30 -7.00
N ARG A 625 18.37 6.53 -7.47
CA ARG A 625 18.46 7.71 -6.59
C ARG A 625 17.13 7.97 -5.88
N ILE A 626 16.01 7.98 -6.61
CA ILE A 626 14.68 8.21 -6.04
C ILE A 626 14.33 7.10 -5.04
N SER A 627 14.54 5.84 -5.40
CA SER A 627 14.27 4.68 -4.53
C SER A 627 15.17 4.69 -3.30
N THR A 628 16.44 5.08 -3.43
CA THR A 628 17.35 5.23 -2.28
C THR A 628 16.88 6.35 -1.36
N GLN A 629 16.50 7.51 -1.90
CA GLN A 629 15.93 8.61 -1.10
C GLN A 629 14.63 8.19 -0.40
N ALA A 630 13.72 7.56 -1.14
CA ALA A 630 12.38 7.21 -0.66
C ALA A 630 12.36 6.00 0.29
N LEU A 631 13.27 5.04 0.13
CA LEU A 631 13.30 3.82 0.96
C LEU A 631 14.43 3.88 1.98
N VAL A 632 15.65 4.23 1.59
CA VAL A 632 16.81 4.16 2.49
C VAL A 632 16.87 5.41 3.38
N PHE A 633 17.05 6.60 2.78
CA PHE A 633 17.21 7.84 3.56
C PHE A 633 15.96 8.18 4.37
N SER A 634 14.76 8.00 3.83
CA SER A 634 13.53 8.25 4.58
C SER A 634 13.41 7.44 5.88
N ALA A 635 13.98 6.22 5.94
CA ALA A 635 14.02 5.43 7.16
C ALA A 635 15.23 5.77 8.03
N ALA A 636 16.38 6.05 7.42
CA ALA A 636 17.61 6.37 8.14
C ALA A 636 17.56 7.74 8.82
N GLU A 637 16.88 8.72 8.23
CA GLU A 637 16.86 10.11 8.70
C GLU A 637 15.65 10.44 9.58
N TYR A 638 14.70 9.52 9.71
CA TYR A 638 13.51 9.74 10.53
C TYR A 638 13.88 10.05 11.99
N CYS A 639 13.48 11.23 12.47
CA CYS A 639 13.84 11.77 13.79
C CYS A 639 15.35 11.82 14.08
N ALA A 640 16.21 11.81 13.05
CA ALA A 640 17.67 11.91 13.22
C ALA A 640 18.15 13.09 14.05
N PRO A 641 17.56 14.30 13.97
CA PRO A 641 17.97 15.42 14.82
C PRO A 641 17.88 15.14 16.32
N VAL A 642 17.07 14.17 16.77
CA VAL A 642 16.99 13.76 18.17
C VAL A 642 18.14 12.82 18.54
N TRP A 643 18.19 11.65 17.92
CA TRP A 643 19.08 10.59 18.36
C TRP A 643 20.54 10.77 17.92
N SER A 644 20.81 11.51 16.84
CA SER A 644 22.18 11.78 16.36
C SER A 644 22.98 12.70 17.28
N ARG A 645 22.30 13.49 18.13
CA ARG A 645 22.93 14.41 19.09
C ARG A 645 23.50 13.69 20.31
N SER A 646 23.00 12.50 20.62
CA SER A 646 23.44 11.72 21.78
C SER A 646 24.94 11.38 21.68
N PRO A 647 25.76 11.68 22.71
CA PRO A 647 27.19 11.34 22.72
C PRO A 647 27.46 9.84 22.51
N HIS A 648 26.56 9.00 23.02
CA HIS A 648 26.64 7.54 22.85
C HIS A 648 26.46 7.11 21.38
N VAL A 649 25.71 7.87 20.60
CA VAL A 649 25.47 7.59 19.20
C VAL A 649 26.66 8.03 18.35
N LYS A 650 27.22 9.22 18.60
CA LYS A 650 28.44 9.70 17.91
C LYS A 650 29.58 8.70 18.02
N LYS A 651 29.88 8.24 19.24
CA LYS A 651 30.92 7.22 19.48
C LYS A 651 30.68 5.91 18.73
N ARG A 652 29.42 5.51 18.52
CA ARG A 652 29.08 4.30 17.75
C ARG A 652 29.15 4.52 16.25
N LEU A 653 28.71 5.67 15.75
CA LEU A 653 28.79 6.00 14.32
C LEU A 653 30.22 6.28 13.86
N GLU A 654 31.11 6.68 14.78
CA GLU A 654 32.55 6.84 14.52
C GLU A 654 33.30 5.49 14.58
N GLY A 655 32.82 4.53 15.38
CA GLY A 655 33.43 3.20 15.52
C GLY A 655 32.88 2.14 14.56
N ASP A 656 31.62 2.25 14.15
CA ASP A 656 31.02 1.43 13.09
C ASP A 656 31.09 2.20 11.77
N ASP A 657 31.53 1.54 10.71
CA ASP A 657 31.68 1.98 9.31
C ASP A 657 30.36 2.44 8.63
N VAL A 658 29.45 3.12 9.33
CA VAL A 658 28.13 3.54 8.85
C VAL A 658 28.24 4.62 7.78
N THR A 659 29.29 5.45 7.81
CA THR A 659 29.62 6.39 6.73
C THR A 659 30.07 5.69 5.44
N LYS A 660 30.61 4.46 5.50
CA LYS A 660 30.95 3.66 4.31
C LYS A 660 29.74 2.96 3.67
N LEU A 661 28.58 2.90 4.34
CA LEU A 661 27.35 2.33 3.77
C LEU A 661 26.56 3.32 2.89
N ALA A 662 26.81 4.63 3.02
CA ALA A 662 26.12 5.69 2.29
C ALA A 662 26.96 6.30 1.14
N THR A 663 28.22 5.90 0.98
CA THR A 663 29.08 6.33 -0.12
C THR A 663 29.09 5.22 -1.20
N PRO A 664 28.61 5.47 -2.42
CA PRO A 664 28.89 4.56 -3.52
C PRO A 664 30.40 4.60 -3.71
N ARG A 665 31.08 3.46 -3.53
CA ARG A 665 32.45 3.30 -4.02
C ARG A 665 32.39 3.52 -5.53
N ARG A 666 32.81 4.70 -6.00
CA ARG A 666 33.33 4.85 -7.36
C ARG A 666 34.52 3.90 -7.43
N ARG A 667 34.33 2.75 -8.07
CA ARG A 667 35.43 2.05 -8.70
C ARG A 667 35.51 2.58 -10.12
N GLU A 668 36.71 3.03 -10.45
CA GLU A 668 37.16 3.49 -11.77
C GLU A 668 36.86 2.48 -12.87
#